data_AF-A0A7J7JQ16-F1
#
_entry.id   AF-A0A7J7JQ16-F1
#
_cell.length_a   1.000
_cell.length_b   1.000
_cell.length_c   1.000
_cell.angle_alpha   90.00
_cell.angle_beta   90.00
_cell.angle_gamma   90.00
#
_symmetry.space_group_name_H-M   'P 1'
#
loop_
_entity.id
_entity.type
_entity.pdbx_description
1 polymer ?
#
loop_
_entity_poly.entity_id
_entity_poly.type
_entity_poly.pdbx_seq_one_letter_code
_entity_poly.pdbx_strand_id
1 'polypeptide(L)'
;MSSSLALNLMMNIYYYISPMEAFGNAKTIKNDNSSRFGKFIRINFDNSGYISGANIESYLLEKSRLIRQNPDERSFHIVYQLVSGSSPQLKKDLLLEDLKNYSFMTNGAIPVAGVDDSDMLRETTEAMTIMGMPPEEQAAVFKCVSGVMLMGNMKFKTERNTDQAVLPDNTTAQKISKLFGVNVTDFTKAFLRPRIKVGRDYVTKAQTKEQVEFAVEAISKAVYERMFKWLVARINKSLDRTKRQGASFIGILDIAGFEIFDMNSFEQLCINYTNEKLQQLFNHTMFILEQEEYQREGIDWKFIDFGLDLQPTIELLEKPLGVLALLDEECWFPKATDKSFTEKLIAQHSNHPKFEKPEFRANSDFRVIHYAGSVPYNSAQWLVKNMDPLNENVVALLQSSNDNFMQGIWKDAEIVGLGAAQSSDSTFGARTRKGMFRTVGQLYKEQLSKLMVTLRNTNPNFVRCIIPNHEKRAGKIDSHLVLEQLRCNGVLEGIRICRQGFPNRIIFQEFRTRYELLTPNAIPKGFMDGKKCCERMIQALELDPNLYRIGQSKIFFRAGVLAHLEEERDLKLSEIIIRFQAYARGMLARRNYQKRLQQLSAIRIIQRNCAAYLKLRNWQWWRLFTKVKPLLQVTKADEDLKVKEEEMKKLADLASKREADLKEYESRQQQLISEKNELSEQLQAERELCQEADEERAHLAARKREMEDAISEMENRLEEADDVIGRMESDKAQNQKLLRDLEEQLEDEEQQRQKLQLEKVTTESKVKKLEEDLAVFTDNNTKLSKDRKMLEEKLAEMTSNLAEEEEKSKGLGKLKTKYEQIIADLEEKLRKEQEARKELEKMRRRLEQEISELRDQLADKENQISDLQLRWLRETRSCSILSPPVTILCRKMYVCMVLYRKNQLQKALREMEGELNDLKDDFDTEKKNRQRADQQRKDLSEELEALKTELEETTETGAVQQQIRLEREQQVEKLKKSLEQESAQKTAQLTEVKQKYSAQIESLNNELDNLKKTKSGIDKAKSNLESENAELDQELKQMSTARNESERKRSSWKLR
;
A
#
# COMPACT_ATOMS: atom_id res chain seq x y z
N MET A 1 38.65 28.03 -33.71
CA MET A 1 38.72 27.20 -32.49
C MET A 1 37.40 26.48 -32.20
N SER A 2 36.23 27.12 -32.35
CA SER A 2 34.92 26.47 -32.09
C SER A 2 34.60 25.27 -32.99
N SER A 3 34.96 25.33 -34.28
CA SER A 3 34.71 24.24 -35.24
C SER A 3 35.50 22.96 -34.95
N SER A 4 36.73 23.09 -34.42
CA SER A 4 37.57 21.94 -34.05
C SER A 4 37.06 21.22 -32.80
N LEU A 5 36.47 21.95 -31.85
CA LEU A 5 35.93 21.35 -30.62
C LEU A 5 34.66 20.54 -30.92
N ALA A 6 33.78 21.06 -31.78
CA ALA A 6 32.55 20.36 -32.20
C ALA A 6 32.86 19.08 -33.00
N LEU A 7 33.86 19.13 -33.89
CA LEU A 7 34.29 17.95 -34.65
C LEU A 7 34.86 16.86 -33.74
N ASN A 8 35.69 17.25 -32.76
CA ASN A 8 36.22 16.32 -31.76
C ASN A 8 35.11 15.72 -30.91
N LEU A 9 34.10 16.50 -30.50
CA LEU A 9 32.99 15.98 -29.71
C LEU A 9 32.13 14.97 -30.49
N MET A 10 31.88 15.24 -31.77
CA MET A 10 31.13 14.34 -32.66
C MET A 10 31.90 13.02 -32.92
N MET A 11 33.21 13.11 -33.18
CA MET A 11 34.07 11.92 -33.25
C MET A 11 34.06 11.15 -31.93
N ASN A 12 34.13 11.85 -30.79
CA ASN A 12 34.10 11.19 -29.51
C ASN A 12 32.77 10.45 -29.30
N ILE A 13 31.60 11.05 -29.59
CA ILE A 13 30.27 10.39 -29.54
C ILE A 13 30.27 9.06 -30.30
N TYR A 14 30.87 9.02 -31.49
CA TYR A 14 30.99 7.80 -32.27
C TYR A 14 31.84 6.72 -31.56
N TYR A 15 33.00 7.10 -31.02
CA TYR A 15 33.86 6.17 -30.28
C TYR A 15 33.25 5.68 -28.95
N TYR A 16 32.38 6.45 -28.29
CA TYR A 16 31.72 6.04 -27.04
C TYR A 16 30.74 4.87 -27.22
N ILE A 17 30.21 4.66 -28.44
CA ILE A 17 29.23 3.61 -28.72
C ILE A 17 29.90 2.23 -28.74
N SER A 18 31.12 2.11 -29.28
CA SER A 18 31.83 0.83 -29.41
C SER A 18 32.00 0.07 -28.08
N PRO A 19 32.47 0.70 -26.97
CA PRO A 19 32.50 0.06 -25.66
C PRO A 19 31.12 -0.33 -25.13
N MET A 20 30.07 0.44 -25.45
CA MET A 20 28.72 0.06 -25.03
C MET A 20 28.21 -1.16 -25.80
N GLU A 21 28.53 -1.26 -27.09
CA GLU A 21 28.17 -2.43 -27.91
C GLU A 21 28.96 -3.67 -27.48
N ALA A 22 30.26 -3.55 -27.22
CA ALA A 22 31.07 -4.67 -26.76
C ALA A 22 30.51 -5.29 -25.46
N PHE A 23 30.11 -4.45 -24.49
CA PHE A 23 29.66 -4.92 -23.17
C PHE A 23 28.14 -5.11 -23.06
N GLY A 24 27.35 -4.55 -23.98
CA GLY A 24 25.88 -4.59 -23.92
C GLY A 24 25.20 -5.34 -25.05
N ASN A 25 25.90 -5.62 -26.15
CA ASN A 25 25.33 -6.35 -27.29
C ASN A 25 25.76 -7.82 -27.29
N ALA A 26 24.92 -8.65 -27.90
CA ALA A 26 25.16 -10.07 -28.10
C ALA A 26 24.54 -10.56 -29.41
N LYS A 27 24.99 -11.73 -29.88
CA LYS A 27 24.37 -12.41 -31.03
C LYS A 27 23.13 -13.19 -30.60
N THR A 28 22.02 -12.96 -31.30
CA THR A 28 20.78 -13.74 -31.21
C THR A 28 20.47 -14.45 -32.53
N ILE A 29 19.47 -15.33 -32.51
CA ILE A 29 18.98 -16.03 -33.72
C ILE A 29 18.59 -15.01 -34.81
N LYS A 30 18.00 -13.87 -34.43
CA LYS A 30 17.47 -12.86 -35.35
C LYS A 30 18.47 -11.77 -35.73
N ASN A 31 19.42 -11.42 -34.86
CA ASN A 31 20.39 -10.33 -35.10
C ASN A 31 21.77 -10.72 -34.56
N ASP A 32 22.81 -10.56 -35.38
CA ASP A 32 24.18 -10.92 -35.00
C ASP A 32 24.86 -9.90 -34.07
N ASN A 33 24.37 -8.65 -34.01
CA ASN A 33 24.82 -7.59 -33.07
C ASN A 33 23.58 -6.94 -32.42
N SER A 34 22.90 -7.70 -31.55
CA SER A 34 21.66 -7.27 -30.90
C SER A 34 21.93 -6.54 -29.60
N SER A 35 21.43 -5.30 -29.47
CA SER A 35 21.44 -4.55 -28.20
C SER A 35 20.61 -5.31 -27.16
N ARG A 36 21.25 -5.77 -26.08
CA ARG A 36 20.57 -6.46 -24.95
C ARG A 36 20.37 -5.55 -23.74
N PHE A 37 20.31 -4.26 -24.01
CA PHE A 37 19.97 -3.20 -23.07
C PHE A 37 19.32 -2.06 -23.84
N GLY A 38 18.47 -1.27 -23.18
CA GLY A 38 17.98 -0.01 -23.69
C GLY A 38 18.97 1.12 -23.43
N LYS A 39 19.15 2.02 -24.39
CA LYS A 39 19.94 3.25 -24.22
C LYS A 39 19.13 4.45 -24.70
N PHE A 40 19.08 5.47 -23.86
CA PHE A 40 18.54 6.78 -24.21
C PHE A 40 19.70 7.76 -24.28
N ILE A 41 20.08 8.15 -25.49
CA ILE A 41 21.19 9.05 -25.76
C ILE A 41 20.63 10.46 -25.90
N ARG A 42 20.91 11.31 -24.93
CA ARG A 42 20.56 12.72 -24.92
C ARG A 42 21.73 13.54 -25.47
N ILE A 43 21.59 14.08 -26.67
CA ILE A 43 22.56 15.00 -27.29
C ILE A 43 22.13 16.43 -26.99
N ASN A 44 22.96 17.19 -26.28
CA ASN A 44 22.68 18.56 -25.86
C ASN A 44 23.25 19.55 -26.89
N PHE A 45 22.52 20.64 -27.13
CA PHE A 45 22.90 21.71 -28.05
C PHE A 45 23.01 23.06 -27.34
N ASP A 46 23.95 23.89 -27.76
CA ASP A 46 24.05 25.28 -27.33
C ASP A 46 23.08 26.21 -28.07
N ASN A 47 22.98 27.46 -27.64
CA ASN A 47 22.11 28.48 -28.27
C ASN A 47 22.41 28.73 -29.76
N SER A 48 23.57 28.30 -30.26
CA SER A 48 23.96 28.44 -31.67
C SER A 48 23.63 27.18 -32.49
N GLY A 49 23.06 26.14 -31.87
CA GLY A 49 22.70 24.88 -32.52
C GLY A 49 23.87 23.89 -32.67
N TYR A 50 25.01 24.13 -32.01
CA TYR A 50 26.12 23.17 -32.02
C TYR A 50 26.02 22.21 -30.85
N ILE A 51 26.50 20.98 -31.03
CA ILE A 51 26.54 19.99 -29.95
C ILE A 51 27.44 20.51 -28.84
N SER A 52 26.87 20.67 -27.64
CA SER A 52 27.59 21.03 -26.43
C SER A 52 28.08 19.77 -25.71
N GLY A 53 27.21 18.78 -25.50
CA GLY A 53 27.55 17.56 -24.76
C GLY A 53 26.59 16.42 -25.07
N ALA A 54 26.77 15.28 -24.42
CA ALA A 54 25.80 14.19 -24.46
C ALA A 54 25.71 13.47 -23.10
N ASN A 55 24.57 12.84 -22.83
CA ASN A 55 24.35 12.00 -21.67
C ASN A 55 23.64 10.72 -22.11
N ILE A 56 24.05 9.57 -21.60
CA ILE A 56 23.49 8.27 -21.97
C ILE A 56 22.88 7.64 -20.73
N GLU A 57 21.59 7.35 -20.80
CA GLU A 57 20.89 6.59 -19.77
C GLU A 57 20.71 5.16 -20.25
N SER A 58 21.25 4.21 -19.48
CA SER A 58 21.08 2.78 -19.74
C SER A 58 19.89 2.23 -18.96
N TYR A 59 19.07 1.44 -19.65
CA TYR A 59 17.88 0.79 -19.14
C TYR A 59 17.99 -0.72 -19.41
N LEU A 60 17.49 -1.56 -18.50
CA LEU A 60 17.13 -2.96 -18.75
C LEU A 60 18.24 -3.84 -19.41
N LEU A 61 19.38 -4.05 -18.73
CA LEU A 61 20.41 -5.00 -19.21
C LEU A 61 19.96 -6.46 -19.00
N GLU A 62 19.91 -7.27 -20.07
CA GLU A 62 19.60 -8.70 -20.01
C GLU A 62 20.77 -9.54 -19.45
N LYS A 63 21.05 -9.37 -18.16
CA LYS A 63 22.18 -10.00 -17.47
C LYS A 63 22.14 -11.52 -17.43
N SER A 64 20.98 -12.17 -17.58
CA SER A 64 20.86 -13.64 -17.58
C SER A 64 21.57 -14.31 -18.75
N ARG A 65 21.70 -13.61 -19.89
CA ARG A 65 22.44 -14.07 -21.07
C ARG A 65 23.91 -14.34 -20.79
N LEU A 66 24.49 -13.72 -19.76
CA LEU A 66 25.86 -13.96 -19.36
C LEU A 66 26.13 -15.43 -18.98
N ILE A 67 25.12 -16.10 -18.40
CA ILE A 67 25.24 -17.43 -17.79
C ILE A 67 24.70 -18.51 -18.73
N ARG A 68 23.55 -18.25 -19.38
CA ARG A 68 22.85 -19.23 -20.20
C ARG A 68 22.46 -18.58 -21.52
N GLN A 69 22.78 -19.24 -22.62
CA GLN A 69 22.41 -18.82 -23.96
C GLN A 69 21.53 -19.90 -24.62
N ASN A 70 20.53 -19.47 -25.37
CA ASN A 70 19.75 -20.38 -26.21
C ASN A 70 20.64 -20.95 -27.34
N PRO A 71 20.25 -22.08 -27.98
CA PRO A 71 20.99 -22.62 -29.12
C PRO A 71 21.23 -21.55 -30.19
N ASP A 72 22.43 -21.55 -30.79
CA ASP A 72 22.90 -20.60 -31.80
C ASP A 72 23.05 -19.12 -31.36
N GLU A 73 22.90 -18.82 -30.07
CA GLU A 73 23.15 -17.50 -29.49
C GLU A 73 24.51 -17.38 -28.80
N ARG A 74 25.06 -16.16 -28.74
CA ARG A 74 26.29 -15.84 -27.98
C ARG A 74 25.96 -15.11 -26.67
N SER A 75 26.92 -15.13 -25.75
CA SER A 75 26.99 -14.16 -24.65
C SER A 75 27.40 -12.77 -25.17
N PHE A 76 27.64 -11.80 -24.28
CA PHE A 76 28.08 -10.45 -24.65
C PHE A 76 29.39 -10.48 -25.45
N HIS A 77 29.52 -9.62 -26.46
CA HIS A 77 30.64 -9.64 -27.40
C HIS A 77 32.01 -9.53 -26.73
N ILE A 78 32.12 -8.71 -25.67
CA ILE A 78 33.37 -8.50 -24.93
C ILE A 78 33.99 -9.79 -24.40
N VAL A 79 33.17 -10.80 -24.06
CA VAL A 79 33.65 -12.10 -23.58
C VAL A 79 34.49 -12.80 -24.64
N TYR A 80 34.01 -12.81 -25.89
CA TYR A 80 34.70 -13.42 -27.02
C TYR A 80 35.88 -12.58 -27.48
N GLN A 81 35.70 -11.26 -27.51
CA GLN A 81 36.75 -10.29 -27.85
C GLN A 81 37.95 -10.44 -26.89
N LEU A 82 37.72 -10.57 -25.59
CA LEU A 82 38.79 -10.75 -24.61
C LEU A 82 39.54 -12.06 -24.77
N VAL A 83 38.84 -13.20 -24.93
CA VAL A 83 39.53 -14.49 -25.05
C VAL A 83 40.30 -14.60 -26.37
N SER A 84 39.74 -14.10 -27.48
CA SER A 84 40.36 -14.19 -28.80
C SER A 84 41.44 -13.13 -29.02
N GLY A 85 41.15 -11.86 -28.68
CA GLY A 85 41.98 -10.70 -29.02
C GLY A 85 43.03 -10.29 -27.98
N SER A 86 43.00 -10.84 -26.76
CA SER A 86 43.96 -10.43 -25.72
C SER A 86 45.40 -10.83 -26.07
N SER A 87 46.35 -9.93 -25.78
CA SER A 87 47.78 -10.23 -25.90
C SER A 87 48.20 -11.37 -24.94
N PRO A 88 49.28 -12.12 -25.22
CA PRO A 88 49.72 -13.21 -24.34
C PRO A 88 49.98 -12.78 -22.90
N GLN A 89 50.50 -11.57 -22.71
CA GLN A 89 50.71 -10.99 -21.38
C GLN A 89 49.37 -10.70 -20.69
N LEU A 90 48.43 -10.06 -21.38
CA LEU A 90 47.11 -9.75 -20.83
C LEU A 90 46.32 -11.02 -20.49
N LYS A 91 46.42 -12.08 -21.31
CA LYS A 91 45.82 -13.40 -21.02
C LYS A 91 46.35 -13.98 -19.71
N LYS A 92 47.66 -13.87 -19.46
CA LYS A 92 48.28 -14.34 -18.22
C LYS A 92 47.84 -13.51 -17.01
N ASP A 93 47.76 -12.20 -17.15
CA ASP A 93 47.37 -11.29 -16.07
C ASP A 93 45.89 -11.42 -15.70
N LEU A 94 45.03 -11.66 -16.70
CA LEU A 94 43.59 -11.89 -16.53
C LEU A 94 43.25 -13.36 -16.23
N LEU A 95 44.21 -14.28 -16.25
CA LEU A 95 43.99 -15.72 -16.05
C LEU A 95 42.98 -16.33 -17.05
N LEU A 96 43.05 -15.89 -18.31
CA LEU A 96 42.14 -16.34 -19.36
C LEU A 96 42.49 -17.76 -19.85
N GLU A 97 41.46 -18.58 -20.03
CA GLU A 97 41.53 -19.93 -20.59
C GLU A 97 40.87 -19.97 -21.97
N ASP A 98 40.86 -21.13 -22.63
CA ASP A 98 40.16 -21.30 -23.90
C ASP A 98 38.64 -21.25 -23.70
N LEU A 99 37.88 -20.77 -24.71
CA LEU A 99 36.43 -20.52 -24.61
C LEU A 99 35.65 -21.78 -24.17
N LYS A 100 36.13 -22.96 -24.56
CA LYS A 100 35.52 -24.27 -24.24
C LYS A 100 35.62 -24.64 -22.77
N ASN A 101 36.54 -24.02 -22.02
CA ASN A 101 36.76 -24.32 -20.61
C ASN A 101 35.81 -23.53 -19.69
N TYR A 102 35.03 -22.59 -20.23
CA TYR A 102 34.12 -21.75 -19.45
C TYR A 102 32.70 -22.29 -19.46
N SER A 103 32.17 -22.67 -18.29
CA SER A 103 30.82 -23.25 -18.17
C SER A 103 29.70 -22.29 -18.55
N PHE A 104 29.89 -20.98 -18.38
CA PHE A 104 28.91 -19.97 -18.76
C PHE A 104 28.81 -19.75 -20.28
N MET A 105 29.74 -20.29 -21.07
CA MET A 105 29.72 -20.24 -22.53
C MET A 105 29.07 -21.52 -23.08
N THR A 106 27.73 -21.63 -22.98
CA THR A 106 27.00 -22.88 -23.21
C THR A 106 27.16 -23.43 -24.63
N ASN A 107 27.31 -22.54 -25.61
CA ASN A 107 27.48 -22.90 -27.03
C ASN A 107 28.95 -22.80 -27.51
N GLY A 108 29.90 -22.54 -26.61
CA GLY A 108 31.30 -22.33 -26.96
C GLY A 108 31.53 -21.15 -27.91
N ALA A 109 32.49 -21.30 -28.83
CA ALA A 109 32.93 -20.26 -29.76
C ALA A 109 32.13 -20.25 -31.07
N ILE A 110 30.84 -19.92 -31.02
CA ILE A 110 30.05 -19.61 -32.24
C ILE A 110 30.72 -18.41 -32.93
N PRO A 111 30.93 -18.35 -34.26
CA PRO A 111 31.41 -17.15 -34.96
C PRO A 111 30.28 -16.14 -35.30
N VAL A 112 30.63 -14.84 -35.43
CA VAL A 112 29.78 -13.82 -36.08
C VAL A 112 30.28 -13.63 -37.51
N ALA A 113 29.36 -13.65 -38.48
CA ALA A 113 29.73 -13.55 -39.88
C ALA A 113 30.31 -12.15 -40.20
N GLY A 114 31.50 -12.10 -40.80
CA GLY A 114 32.14 -10.86 -41.23
C GLY A 114 32.75 -10.01 -40.11
N VAL A 115 32.85 -10.52 -38.88
CA VAL A 115 33.45 -9.82 -37.73
C VAL A 115 34.57 -10.65 -37.13
N ASP A 116 35.75 -10.04 -36.97
CA ASP A 116 36.86 -10.64 -36.21
C ASP A 116 36.85 -10.11 -34.77
N ASP A 117 36.62 -11.01 -33.81
CA ASP A 117 36.58 -10.69 -32.38
C ASP A 117 37.94 -10.11 -31.88
N SER A 118 39.06 -10.44 -32.53
CA SER A 118 40.39 -9.90 -32.18
C SER A 118 40.54 -8.43 -32.56
N ASP A 119 40.14 -8.06 -33.79
CA ASP A 119 40.17 -6.68 -34.25
C ASP A 119 39.18 -5.82 -33.46
N MET A 120 38.02 -6.36 -33.12
CA MET A 120 37.01 -5.68 -32.30
C MET A 120 37.50 -5.36 -30.87
N LEU A 121 38.34 -6.22 -30.27
CA LEU A 121 38.96 -5.89 -28.99
C LEU A 121 39.91 -4.69 -29.11
N ARG A 122 40.69 -4.63 -30.20
CA ARG A 122 41.60 -3.51 -30.47
C ARG A 122 40.80 -2.22 -30.61
N GLU A 123 39.73 -2.22 -31.42
CA GLU A 123 38.85 -1.06 -31.58
C GLU A 123 38.22 -0.62 -30.25
N THR A 124 37.74 -1.57 -29.44
CA THR A 124 37.15 -1.28 -28.12
C THR A 124 38.18 -0.66 -27.16
N THR A 125 39.41 -1.16 -27.16
CA THR A 125 40.50 -0.67 -26.30
C THR A 125 41.02 0.69 -26.76
N GLU A 126 41.12 0.92 -28.06
CA GLU A 126 41.44 2.22 -28.66
C GLU A 126 40.36 3.25 -28.33
N ALA A 127 39.08 2.87 -28.46
CA ALA A 127 37.97 3.71 -28.03
C ALA A 127 38.11 4.07 -26.54
N MET A 128 38.30 3.10 -25.64
CA MET A 128 38.56 3.35 -24.22
C MET A 128 39.71 4.33 -23.94
N THR A 129 40.78 4.25 -24.73
CA THR A 129 41.91 5.17 -24.60
C THR A 129 41.55 6.58 -25.07
N ILE A 130 40.84 6.73 -26.20
CA ILE A 130 40.35 8.01 -26.71
C ILE A 130 39.37 8.68 -25.72
N MET A 131 38.57 7.88 -25.01
CA MET A 131 37.69 8.34 -23.92
C MET A 131 38.44 8.88 -22.69
N GLY A 132 39.77 8.75 -22.64
CA GLY A 132 40.59 9.13 -21.50
C GLY A 132 40.42 8.18 -20.31
N MET A 133 40.16 6.89 -20.57
CA MET A 133 40.24 5.83 -19.57
C MET A 133 41.70 5.37 -19.46
N PRO A 134 42.34 5.50 -18.27
CA PRO A 134 43.71 5.04 -18.09
C PRO A 134 43.79 3.50 -18.23
N PRO A 135 44.96 2.95 -18.62
CA PRO A 135 45.13 1.50 -18.78
C PRO A 135 44.78 0.68 -17.53
N GLU A 136 44.95 1.26 -16.34
CA GLU A 136 44.57 0.62 -15.06
C GLU A 136 43.07 0.42 -14.92
N GLU A 137 42.26 1.42 -15.31
CA GLU A 137 40.79 1.32 -15.32
C GLU A 137 40.32 0.30 -16.37
N GLN A 138 40.95 0.28 -17.55
CA GLN A 138 40.65 -0.70 -18.60
C GLN A 138 40.92 -2.13 -18.12
N ALA A 139 42.09 -2.35 -17.51
CA ALA A 139 42.46 -3.64 -16.94
C ALA A 139 41.52 -4.07 -15.82
N ALA A 140 41.05 -3.14 -14.97
CA ALA A 140 40.09 -3.43 -13.91
C ALA A 140 38.73 -3.90 -14.47
N VAL A 141 38.24 -3.24 -15.52
CA VAL A 141 37.02 -3.66 -16.22
C VAL A 141 37.19 -5.07 -16.81
N PHE A 142 38.32 -5.37 -17.44
CA PHE A 142 38.59 -6.70 -18.01
C PHE A 142 38.78 -7.78 -16.92
N LYS A 143 39.34 -7.44 -15.75
CA LYS A 143 39.40 -8.35 -14.59
C LYS A 143 38.01 -8.76 -14.12
N CYS A 144 37.04 -7.84 -14.11
CA CYS A 144 35.66 -8.17 -13.77
C CYS A 144 35.06 -9.18 -14.75
N VAL A 145 35.24 -8.98 -16.06
CA VAL A 145 34.72 -9.90 -17.08
C VAL A 145 35.37 -11.29 -16.92
N SER A 146 36.70 -11.35 -16.77
CA SER A 146 37.40 -12.63 -16.55
C SER A 146 36.95 -13.33 -15.27
N GLY A 147 36.84 -12.59 -14.16
CA GLY A 147 36.39 -13.14 -12.88
C GLY A 147 34.98 -13.70 -12.96
N VAL A 148 34.07 -13.00 -13.64
CA VAL A 148 32.70 -13.47 -13.90
C VAL A 148 32.68 -14.76 -14.72
N MET A 149 33.54 -14.90 -15.73
CA MET A 149 33.64 -16.14 -16.51
C MET A 149 34.16 -17.31 -15.65
N LEU A 150 35.17 -17.05 -14.81
CA LEU A 150 35.75 -18.05 -13.91
C LEU A 150 34.77 -18.49 -12.81
N MET A 151 33.86 -17.62 -12.36
CA MET A 151 32.81 -17.97 -11.39
C MET A 151 31.97 -19.17 -11.85
N GLY A 152 31.66 -19.26 -13.14
CA GLY A 152 30.93 -20.40 -13.71
C GLY A 152 31.70 -21.72 -13.65
N ASN A 153 33.02 -21.68 -13.45
CA ASN A 153 33.85 -22.88 -13.38
C ASN A 153 33.99 -23.44 -11.96
N MET A 154 33.34 -22.84 -10.96
CA MET A 154 33.29 -23.37 -9.60
C MET A 154 32.42 -24.63 -9.56
N LYS A 155 33.03 -25.79 -9.30
CA LYS A 155 32.32 -27.08 -9.28
C LYS A 155 32.05 -27.53 -7.85
N PHE A 156 30.78 -27.54 -7.45
CA PHE A 156 30.35 -27.97 -6.13
C PHE A 156 29.92 -29.44 -6.14
N LYS A 157 30.23 -30.16 -5.05
CA LYS A 157 29.74 -31.53 -4.82
C LYS A 157 28.87 -31.57 -3.57
N THR A 158 27.82 -32.38 -3.63
CA THR A 158 26.98 -32.69 -2.48
C THR A 158 27.70 -33.68 -1.57
N GLU A 159 27.82 -33.36 -0.30
CA GLU A 159 28.35 -34.26 0.72
C GLU A 159 27.31 -35.33 1.09
N ARG A 160 27.67 -36.61 0.98
CA ARG A 160 26.74 -37.74 1.08
C ARG A 160 25.97 -37.85 2.40
N ASN A 161 26.51 -37.32 3.49
CA ASN A 161 25.96 -37.51 4.84
C ASN A 161 25.15 -36.30 5.35
N THR A 162 25.33 -35.12 4.77
CA THR A 162 24.82 -33.85 5.33
C THR A 162 24.04 -33.02 4.31
N ASP A 163 24.03 -33.45 3.04
CA ASP A 163 23.43 -32.74 1.90
C ASP A 163 23.99 -31.31 1.69
N GLN A 164 25.16 -31.04 2.28
CA GLN A 164 25.85 -29.75 2.20
C GLN A 164 26.70 -29.66 0.93
N ALA A 165 26.80 -28.45 0.39
CA ALA A 165 27.77 -28.17 -0.66
C ALA A 165 29.19 -28.17 -0.11
N VAL A 166 30.10 -28.82 -0.82
CA VAL A 166 31.55 -28.73 -0.60
C VAL A 166 32.22 -28.34 -1.93
N LEU A 167 33.25 -27.49 -1.85
CA LEU A 167 34.11 -27.14 -2.97
C LEU A 167 35.37 -28.04 -2.92
N PRO A 168 35.48 -29.08 -3.77
CA PRO A 168 36.59 -30.04 -3.69
C PRO A 168 37.90 -29.48 -4.24
N ASP A 169 37.80 -28.55 -5.18
CA ASP A 169 38.94 -27.89 -5.83
C ASP A 169 38.82 -26.37 -5.65
N ASN A 170 39.77 -25.80 -4.92
CA ASN A 170 39.81 -24.36 -4.63
C ASN A 170 40.61 -23.58 -5.68
N THR A 171 41.19 -24.21 -6.71
CA THR A 171 42.01 -23.52 -7.72
C THR A 171 41.23 -22.41 -8.44
N THR A 172 40.00 -22.69 -8.86
CA THR A 172 39.12 -21.69 -9.50
C THR A 172 38.79 -20.55 -8.53
N ALA A 173 38.47 -20.87 -7.27
CA ALA A 173 38.21 -19.86 -6.24
C ALA A 173 39.43 -18.97 -5.98
N GLN A 174 40.65 -19.54 -5.95
CA GLN A 174 41.90 -18.79 -5.81
C GLN A 174 42.13 -17.81 -6.97
N LYS A 175 41.85 -18.23 -8.21
CA LYS A 175 41.93 -17.35 -9.38
C LYS A 175 40.96 -16.18 -9.26
N ILE A 176 39.70 -16.45 -8.91
CA ILE A 176 38.66 -15.43 -8.74
C ILE A 176 39.04 -14.45 -7.61
N SER A 177 39.45 -14.97 -6.46
CA SER A 177 39.87 -14.17 -5.31
C SER A 177 41.04 -13.25 -5.63
N LYS A 178 42.00 -13.70 -6.45
CA LYS A 178 43.11 -12.87 -6.94
C LYS A 178 42.62 -11.73 -7.84
N LEU A 179 41.65 -11.99 -8.73
CA LEU A 179 41.11 -10.98 -9.65
C LEU A 179 40.22 -9.95 -8.93
N PHE A 180 39.41 -10.41 -7.97
CA PHE A 180 38.48 -9.56 -7.21
C PHE A 180 39.11 -8.92 -5.98
N GLY A 181 40.36 -9.26 -5.62
CA GLY A 181 41.05 -8.69 -4.46
C GLY A 181 40.51 -9.14 -3.10
N VAL A 182 39.90 -10.32 -3.02
CA VAL A 182 39.26 -10.86 -1.80
C VAL A 182 39.99 -12.08 -1.25
N ASN A 183 39.80 -12.38 0.03
CA ASN A 183 40.40 -13.58 0.65
C ASN A 183 39.67 -14.86 0.20
N VAL A 184 40.41 -15.90 -0.19
CA VAL A 184 39.88 -17.18 -0.69
C VAL A 184 39.06 -17.93 0.37
N THR A 185 39.52 -17.97 1.63
CA THR A 185 38.83 -18.71 2.69
C THR A 185 37.52 -18.03 3.05
N ASP A 186 37.52 -16.70 3.11
CA ASP A 186 36.30 -15.94 3.42
C ASP A 186 35.31 -15.98 2.25
N PHE A 187 35.81 -15.90 1.02
CA PHE A 187 35.00 -16.01 -0.19
C PHE A 187 34.28 -17.36 -0.29
N THR A 188 35.02 -18.46 -0.14
CA THR A 188 34.44 -19.81 -0.17
C THR A 188 33.49 -20.06 1.00
N LYS A 189 33.84 -19.59 2.21
CA LYS A 189 32.96 -19.67 3.38
C LYS A 189 31.67 -18.86 3.19
N ALA A 190 31.73 -17.69 2.58
CA ALA A 190 30.55 -16.85 2.33
C ALA A 190 29.53 -17.55 1.41
N PHE A 191 29.99 -18.32 0.43
CA PHE A 191 29.12 -19.12 -0.44
C PHE A 191 28.60 -20.40 0.23
N LEU A 192 29.49 -21.19 0.85
CA LEU A 192 29.11 -22.51 1.40
C LEU A 192 28.37 -22.42 2.74
N ARG A 193 28.80 -21.50 3.60
CA ARG A 193 28.32 -21.32 4.98
C ARG A 193 28.15 -19.83 5.31
N PRO A 194 27.25 -19.12 4.60
CA PRO A 194 26.93 -17.72 4.89
C PRO A 194 26.46 -17.56 6.34
N ARG A 195 26.86 -16.44 6.95
CA ARG A 195 26.36 -16.01 8.25
C ARG A 195 25.12 -15.16 8.02
N ILE A 196 23.95 -15.73 8.26
CA ILE A 196 22.65 -15.10 7.98
C ILE A 196 22.11 -14.53 9.29
N LYS A 197 21.66 -13.29 9.25
CA LYS A 197 20.95 -12.68 10.38
C LYS A 197 19.52 -13.22 10.40
N VAL A 198 19.11 -13.87 11.49
CA VAL A 198 17.74 -14.35 11.70
C VAL A 198 17.22 -13.65 12.95
N GLY A 199 16.33 -12.67 12.77
CA GLY A 199 15.92 -11.77 13.85
C GLY A 199 17.11 -10.93 14.36
N ARG A 200 17.44 -11.07 15.65
CA ARG A 200 18.56 -10.35 16.30
C ARG A 200 19.89 -11.13 16.26
N ASP A 201 19.85 -12.43 16.04
CA ASP A 201 21.01 -13.30 16.12
C ASP A 201 21.59 -13.63 14.73
N TYR A 202 22.88 -13.96 14.71
CA TYR A 202 23.56 -14.41 13.49
C TYR A 202 23.75 -15.92 13.51
N VAL A 203 23.09 -16.61 12.60
CA VAL A 203 23.17 -18.07 12.44
C VAL A 203 24.02 -18.39 11.22
N THR A 204 24.96 -19.33 11.36
CA THR A 204 25.71 -19.85 10.22
C THR A 204 24.92 -20.99 9.61
N LYS A 205 24.46 -20.84 8.36
CA LYS A 205 23.65 -21.85 7.67
C LYS A 205 24.47 -22.46 6.53
N ALA A 206 24.67 -23.78 6.56
CA ALA A 206 25.23 -24.49 5.43
C ALA A 206 24.21 -24.53 4.27
N GLN A 207 24.67 -24.26 3.06
CA GLN A 207 23.85 -24.24 1.85
C GLN A 207 23.93 -25.58 1.10
N THR A 208 22.86 -25.94 0.40
CA THR A 208 22.86 -27.08 -0.53
C THR A 208 23.64 -26.74 -1.79
N LYS A 209 24.03 -27.77 -2.57
CA LYS A 209 24.76 -27.58 -3.84
C LYS A 209 24.05 -26.57 -4.76
N GLU A 210 22.75 -26.75 -4.95
CA GLU A 210 21.91 -25.91 -5.83
C GLU A 210 21.84 -24.46 -5.34
N GLN A 211 21.72 -24.24 -4.04
CA GLN A 211 21.72 -22.90 -3.44
C GLN A 211 23.05 -22.16 -3.67
N VAL A 212 24.17 -22.89 -3.58
CA VAL A 212 25.49 -22.30 -3.82
C VAL A 212 25.71 -21.98 -5.29
N GLU A 213 25.38 -22.90 -6.20
CA GLU A 213 25.45 -22.66 -7.64
C GLU A 213 24.60 -21.45 -8.04
N PHE A 214 23.39 -21.36 -7.50
CA PHE A 214 22.51 -20.22 -7.70
C PHE A 214 23.10 -18.90 -7.16
N ALA A 215 23.67 -18.92 -5.95
CA ALA A 215 24.30 -17.73 -5.37
C ALA A 215 25.50 -17.26 -6.22
N VAL A 216 26.30 -18.19 -6.75
CA VAL A 216 27.42 -17.90 -7.66
C VAL A 216 26.92 -17.25 -8.95
N GLU A 217 25.85 -17.79 -9.55
CA GLU A 217 25.18 -17.22 -10.72
C GLU A 217 24.66 -15.79 -10.43
N ALA A 218 23.97 -15.58 -9.31
CA ALA A 218 23.42 -14.29 -8.90
C ALA A 218 24.53 -13.23 -8.71
N ILE A 219 25.61 -13.56 -7.99
CA ILE A 219 26.75 -12.65 -7.82
C ILE A 219 27.43 -12.36 -9.16
N SER A 220 27.57 -13.35 -10.04
CA SER A 220 28.20 -13.16 -11.37
C SER A 220 27.42 -12.14 -12.22
N LYS A 221 26.08 -12.26 -12.26
CA LYS A 221 25.20 -11.27 -12.90
C LYS A 221 25.36 -9.88 -12.30
N ALA A 222 25.39 -9.79 -10.97
CA ALA A 222 25.47 -8.51 -10.26
C ALA A 222 26.81 -7.79 -10.47
N VAL A 223 27.94 -8.52 -10.47
CA VAL A 223 29.26 -7.96 -10.79
C VAL A 223 29.27 -7.36 -12.19
N TYR A 224 28.75 -8.09 -13.19
CA TYR A 224 28.70 -7.62 -14.56
C TYR A 224 27.80 -6.39 -14.73
N GLU A 225 26.58 -6.42 -14.15
CA GLU A 225 25.64 -5.31 -14.20
C GLU A 225 26.21 -4.03 -13.55
N ARG A 226 26.85 -4.16 -12.38
CA ARG A 226 27.47 -3.02 -11.68
C ARG A 226 28.65 -2.45 -12.46
N MET A 227 29.49 -3.31 -13.03
CA MET A 227 30.59 -2.89 -13.90
C MET A 227 30.05 -2.16 -15.15
N PHE A 228 28.98 -2.66 -15.78
CA PHE A 228 28.36 -2.01 -16.92
C PHE A 228 27.77 -0.62 -16.57
N LYS A 229 27.05 -0.52 -15.44
CA LYS A 229 26.55 0.78 -14.95
C LYS A 229 27.69 1.76 -14.66
N TRP A 230 28.79 1.28 -14.06
CA TRP A 230 29.98 2.10 -13.85
C TRP A 230 30.59 2.57 -15.17
N LEU A 231 30.68 1.69 -16.17
CA LEU A 231 31.19 2.03 -17.51
C LEU A 231 30.35 3.14 -18.15
N VAL A 232 29.02 3.03 -18.12
CA VAL A 232 28.09 4.06 -18.62
C VAL A 232 28.28 5.38 -17.87
N ALA A 233 28.38 5.36 -16.53
CA ALA A 233 28.63 6.56 -15.75
C ALA A 233 30.00 7.21 -16.08
N ARG A 234 31.03 6.39 -16.32
CA ARG A 234 32.37 6.85 -16.71
C ARG A 234 32.37 7.49 -18.09
N ILE A 235 31.60 6.93 -19.03
CA ILE A 235 31.36 7.48 -20.38
C ILE A 235 30.67 8.85 -20.27
N ASN A 236 29.59 8.95 -19.49
CA ASN A 236 28.86 10.21 -19.28
C ASN A 236 29.76 11.31 -18.69
N LYS A 237 30.62 10.98 -17.73
CA LYS A 237 31.59 11.93 -17.15
C LYS A 237 32.59 12.46 -18.19
N SER A 238 32.88 11.70 -19.24
CA SER A 238 33.73 12.17 -20.34
C SER A 238 32.96 13.02 -21.36
N LEU A 239 31.70 12.67 -21.62
CA LEU A 239 30.81 13.38 -22.54
C LEU A 239 30.31 14.74 -22.00
N ASP A 240 30.18 14.90 -20.69
CA ASP A 240 29.67 16.12 -20.03
C ASP A 240 30.76 17.17 -19.74
N ARG A 241 31.92 17.09 -20.41
CA ARG A 241 33.09 17.96 -20.12
C ARG A 241 32.92 19.42 -20.53
N THR A 242 31.89 19.78 -21.29
CA THR A 242 31.67 21.16 -21.72
C THR A 242 30.93 21.98 -20.66
N LYS A 243 31.58 23.02 -20.13
CA LYS A 243 30.97 24.03 -19.23
C LYS A 243 29.85 24.87 -19.89
N ARG A 244 29.46 24.58 -21.13
CA ARG A 244 28.38 25.28 -21.83
C ARG A 244 27.06 24.64 -21.42
N GLN A 245 26.19 25.40 -20.78
CA GLN A 245 24.84 24.96 -20.48
C GLN A 245 24.11 24.66 -21.80
N GLY A 246 23.65 23.43 -21.97
CA GLY A 246 22.80 23.05 -23.10
C GLY A 246 21.44 23.72 -22.97
N ALA A 247 20.97 24.36 -24.04
CA ALA A 247 19.68 25.03 -24.07
C ALA A 247 18.56 24.11 -24.61
N SER A 248 18.92 23.17 -25.48
CA SER A 248 18.02 22.18 -26.03
C SER A 248 18.71 20.82 -26.12
N PHE A 249 17.93 19.75 -26.32
CA PHE A 249 18.48 18.42 -26.52
C PHE A 249 17.66 17.62 -27.52
N ILE A 250 18.31 16.64 -28.16
CA ILE A 250 17.66 15.57 -28.92
C ILE A 250 17.90 14.27 -28.16
N GLY A 251 16.82 13.56 -27.83
CA GLY A 251 16.87 12.24 -27.21
C GLY A 251 16.71 11.14 -28.26
N ILE A 252 17.65 10.22 -28.33
CA ILE A 252 17.60 9.04 -29.21
C ILE A 252 17.39 7.83 -28.31
N LEU A 253 16.22 7.21 -28.43
CA LEU A 253 15.92 5.96 -27.74
C LEU A 253 16.24 4.77 -28.65
N ASP A 254 17.19 3.95 -28.24
CA ASP A 254 17.51 2.67 -28.88
C ASP A 254 17.28 1.55 -27.86
N ILE A 255 16.31 0.69 -28.13
CA ILE A 255 15.92 -0.41 -27.25
C ILE A 255 15.72 -1.67 -28.08
N ALA A 256 15.89 -2.83 -27.43
CA ALA A 256 15.55 -4.11 -28.03
C ALA A 256 14.11 -4.09 -28.58
N GLY A 257 13.96 -4.55 -29.83
CA GLY A 257 12.67 -4.67 -30.49
C GLY A 257 11.79 -5.76 -29.86
N PHE A 258 10.57 -5.90 -30.38
CA PHE A 258 9.65 -6.94 -29.94
C PHE A 258 10.19 -8.35 -30.27
N GLU A 259 10.24 -9.24 -29.28
CA GLU A 259 10.84 -10.56 -29.42
C GLU A 259 9.81 -11.66 -29.16
N ILE A 260 9.66 -12.53 -30.15
CA ILE A 260 8.91 -13.78 -30.06
C ILE A 260 9.88 -14.92 -30.39
N PHE A 261 10.11 -15.79 -29.42
CA PHE A 261 10.88 -17.03 -29.54
C PHE A 261 10.01 -18.24 -29.17
N ASP A 262 10.54 -19.44 -29.40
CA ASP A 262 9.86 -20.69 -29.00
C ASP A 262 9.73 -20.82 -27.48
N MET A 263 10.70 -20.28 -26.72
CA MET A 263 10.66 -20.17 -25.26
C MET A 263 10.83 -18.71 -24.84
N ASN A 264 9.74 -18.07 -24.40
CA ASN A 264 9.78 -16.71 -23.86
C ASN A 264 9.74 -16.75 -22.34
N SER A 265 10.72 -16.11 -21.69
CA SER A 265 10.82 -16.05 -20.24
C SER A 265 10.49 -14.64 -19.70
N PHE A 266 10.75 -14.41 -18.41
CA PHE A 266 10.47 -13.15 -17.74
C PHE A 266 11.15 -11.95 -18.42
N GLU A 267 12.38 -12.12 -18.89
CA GLU A 267 13.13 -11.06 -19.57
C GLU A 267 12.45 -10.61 -20.88
N GLN A 268 11.94 -11.57 -21.68
CA GLN A 268 11.17 -11.28 -22.88
C GLN A 268 9.85 -10.57 -22.54
N LEU A 269 9.17 -10.96 -21.46
CA LEU A 269 7.96 -10.26 -21.00
C LEU A 269 8.27 -8.79 -20.71
N CYS A 270 9.36 -8.48 -20.02
CA CYS A 270 9.76 -7.10 -19.73
C CYS A 270 10.12 -6.29 -20.98
N ILE A 271 10.81 -6.92 -21.96
CA ILE A 271 11.13 -6.29 -23.25
C ILE A 271 9.85 -6.01 -24.05
N ASN A 272 8.95 -6.99 -24.14
CA ASN A 272 7.69 -6.87 -24.88
C ASN A 272 6.73 -5.88 -24.21
N TYR A 273 6.67 -5.85 -22.88
CA TYR A 273 5.95 -4.82 -22.10
C TYR A 273 6.44 -3.41 -22.43
N THR A 274 7.76 -3.23 -22.53
CA THR A 274 8.34 -1.93 -22.88
C THR A 274 7.95 -1.51 -24.30
N ASN A 275 8.01 -2.45 -25.25
CA ASN A 275 7.58 -2.22 -26.63
C ASN A 275 6.07 -1.90 -26.72
N GLU A 276 5.23 -2.56 -25.92
CA GLU A 276 3.79 -2.26 -25.82
C GLU A 276 3.55 -0.81 -25.38
N LYS A 277 4.25 -0.35 -24.34
CA LYS A 277 4.17 1.06 -23.88
C LYS A 277 4.66 2.06 -24.92
N LEU A 278 5.76 1.76 -25.61
CA LEU A 278 6.28 2.62 -26.68
C LEU A 278 5.32 2.68 -27.87
N GLN A 279 4.68 1.56 -28.21
CA GLN A 279 3.65 1.53 -29.24
C GLN A 279 2.41 2.33 -28.82
N GLN A 280 1.98 2.24 -27.56
CA GLN A 280 0.88 3.06 -27.05
C GLN A 280 1.23 4.56 -27.05
N LEU A 281 2.48 4.94 -26.74
CA LEU A 281 2.95 6.32 -26.87
C LEU A 281 2.86 6.81 -28.32
N PHE A 282 3.21 5.96 -29.29
CA PHE A 282 3.03 6.27 -30.71
C PHE A 282 1.55 6.44 -31.07
N ASN A 283 0.68 5.50 -30.68
CA ASN A 283 -0.76 5.58 -30.97
C ASN A 283 -1.36 6.85 -30.36
N HIS A 284 -1.03 7.15 -29.10
CA HIS A 284 -1.48 8.36 -28.42
C HIS A 284 -0.98 9.64 -29.11
N THR A 285 0.29 9.69 -29.50
CA THR A 285 0.86 10.92 -30.09
C THR A 285 0.39 11.15 -31.52
N MET A 286 0.40 10.10 -32.35
CA MET A 286 0.03 10.21 -33.76
C MET A 286 -1.48 10.36 -33.96
N PHE A 287 -2.30 9.75 -33.10
CA PHE A 287 -3.74 9.64 -33.34
C PHE A 287 -4.56 10.51 -32.41
N ILE A 288 -4.28 10.48 -31.11
CA ILE A 288 -5.11 11.16 -30.10
C ILE A 288 -4.70 12.63 -30.02
N LEU A 289 -3.43 12.91 -29.73
CA LEU A 289 -2.92 14.28 -29.58
C LEU A 289 -3.08 15.13 -30.85
N GLU A 290 -2.94 14.53 -32.03
CA GLU A 290 -3.12 15.24 -33.30
C GLU A 290 -4.58 15.68 -33.50
N GLN A 291 -5.54 14.79 -33.20
CA GLN A 291 -6.98 15.10 -33.28
C GLN A 291 -7.43 16.06 -32.18
N GLU A 292 -6.88 15.94 -30.96
CA GLU A 292 -7.12 16.90 -29.88
C GLU A 292 -6.64 18.30 -30.25
N GLU A 293 -5.50 18.42 -30.93
CA GLU A 293 -5.04 19.72 -31.42
C GLU A 293 -5.99 20.28 -32.48
N TYR A 294 -6.48 19.45 -33.40
CA TYR A 294 -7.47 19.87 -34.40
C TYR A 294 -8.75 20.40 -33.75
N GLN A 295 -9.24 19.69 -32.73
CA GLN A 295 -10.41 20.11 -31.95
C GLN A 295 -10.15 21.41 -31.19
N ARG A 296 -8.98 21.55 -30.56
CA ARG A 296 -8.57 22.76 -29.83
C ARG A 296 -8.48 23.99 -30.74
N GLU A 297 -7.96 23.80 -31.95
CA GLU A 297 -7.84 24.85 -32.97
C GLU A 297 -9.14 25.07 -33.77
N GLY A 298 -10.18 24.29 -33.47
CA GLY A 298 -11.52 24.44 -34.06
C GLY A 298 -11.55 24.23 -35.57
N ILE A 299 -10.67 23.38 -36.12
CA ILE A 299 -10.71 23.04 -37.54
C ILE A 299 -11.85 22.06 -37.83
N ASP A 300 -12.42 22.12 -39.03
CA ASP A 300 -13.45 21.18 -39.47
C ASP A 300 -12.84 19.79 -39.68
N TRP A 301 -12.93 18.97 -38.63
CA TRP A 301 -12.42 17.61 -38.57
C TRP A 301 -13.43 16.68 -37.90
N LYS A 302 -13.70 15.54 -38.54
CA LYS A 302 -14.52 14.47 -37.96
C LYS A 302 -13.60 13.53 -37.21
N PHE A 303 -13.83 13.34 -35.92
CA PHE A 303 -13.07 12.40 -35.11
C PHE A 303 -13.15 11.00 -35.73
N ILE A 304 -11.99 10.37 -35.94
CA ILE A 304 -11.89 9.01 -36.45
C ILE A 304 -11.30 8.17 -35.32
N ASP A 305 -12.09 7.21 -34.82
CA ASP A 305 -11.59 6.19 -33.90
C ASP A 305 -11.01 5.03 -34.71
N PHE A 306 -9.75 4.71 -34.43
CA PHE A 306 -9.00 3.65 -35.11
C PHE A 306 -9.01 2.34 -34.32
N GLY A 307 -9.54 2.31 -33.08
CA GLY A 307 -9.65 1.09 -32.27
C GLY A 307 -8.32 0.43 -31.91
N LEU A 308 -7.18 1.13 -32.07
CA LEU A 308 -5.83 0.66 -31.79
C LEU A 308 -5.41 0.98 -30.34
N ASP A 309 -6.27 0.66 -29.37
CA ASP A 309 -5.94 0.87 -27.97
C ASP A 309 -5.22 -0.36 -27.38
N LEU A 310 -3.95 -0.17 -27.02
CA LEU A 310 -3.13 -1.21 -26.38
C LEU A 310 -3.20 -1.14 -24.85
N GLN A 311 -3.95 -0.17 -24.33
CA GLN A 311 -4.06 0.03 -22.90
C GLN A 311 -4.62 -1.17 -22.13
N PRO A 312 -5.56 -1.99 -22.65
CA PRO A 312 -5.97 -3.22 -21.99
C PRO A 312 -4.82 -4.23 -21.77
N THR A 313 -3.87 -4.35 -22.71
CA THR A 313 -2.71 -5.23 -22.56
C THR A 313 -1.71 -4.65 -21.55
N ILE A 314 -1.51 -3.33 -21.55
CA ILE A 314 -0.64 -2.64 -20.58
C ILE A 314 -1.21 -2.77 -19.17
N GLU A 315 -2.52 -2.60 -19.01
CA GLU A 315 -3.21 -2.74 -17.73
C GLU A 315 -3.11 -4.17 -17.18
N LEU A 316 -3.31 -5.19 -18.02
CA LEU A 316 -3.11 -6.59 -17.64
C LEU A 316 -1.73 -6.82 -17.01
N LEU A 317 -0.68 -6.19 -17.54
CA LEU A 317 0.69 -6.35 -17.06
C LEU A 317 1.02 -5.47 -15.84
N GLU A 318 0.48 -4.25 -15.78
CA GLU A 318 0.94 -3.19 -14.86
C GLU A 318 0.01 -2.86 -13.69
N LYS A 319 -1.31 -3.02 -13.84
CA LYS A 319 -2.27 -2.62 -12.80
C LYS A 319 -2.05 -3.38 -11.49
N PRO A 320 -2.58 -2.89 -10.35
CA PRO A 320 -2.75 -3.70 -9.16
C PRO A 320 -3.48 -5.00 -9.53
N LEU A 321 -2.98 -6.16 -9.06
CA LEU A 321 -3.41 -7.51 -9.48
C LEU A 321 -3.10 -7.88 -10.94
N GLY A 322 -2.31 -7.10 -11.67
CA GLY A 322 -1.76 -7.46 -12.98
C GLY A 322 -0.64 -8.49 -12.88
N VAL A 323 -0.12 -8.97 -14.02
CA VAL A 323 0.89 -10.04 -14.09
C VAL A 323 2.12 -9.74 -13.23
N LEU A 324 2.67 -8.53 -13.32
CA LEU A 324 3.86 -8.15 -12.53
C LEU A 324 3.54 -8.04 -11.04
N ALA A 325 2.37 -7.51 -10.68
CA ALA A 325 1.96 -7.38 -9.29
C ALA A 325 1.73 -8.74 -8.62
N LEU A 326 1.07 -9.67 -9.31
CA LEU A 326 0.88 -11.04 -8.83
C LEU A 326 2.21 -11.79 -8.70
N LEU A 327 3.15 -11.55 -9.62
CA LEU A 327 4.49 -12.11 -9.53
C LEU A 327 5.24 -11.57 -8.31
N ASP A 328 5.16 -10.25 -8.06
CA ASP A 328 5.77 -9.60 -6.90
C ASP A 328 5.18 -10.11 -5.58
N GLU A 329 3.86 -10.32 -5.51
CA GLU A 329 3.19 -10.89 -4.34
C GLU A 329 3.61 -12.34 -4.07
N GLU A 330 3.60 -13.21 -5.09
CA GLU A 330 4.00 -14.61 -4.95
C GLU A 330 5.48 -14.75 -4.57
N CYS A 331 6.33 -13.80 -4.96
CA CYS A 331 7.73 -13.75 -4.52
C CYS A 331 7.87 -13.59 -2.99
N TRP A 332 6.86 -13.08 -2.29
CA TRP A 332 6.89 -12.89 -0.83
C TRP A 332 6.47 -14.13 -0.05
N PHE A 333 5.80 -15.09 -0.68
CA PHE A 333 5.30 -16.30 -0.01
C PHE A 333 6.36 -17.41 -0.01
N PRO A 334 6.89 -17.85 1.15
CA PRO A 334 8.00 -18.81 1.20
C PRO A 334 7.70 -20.19 0.62
N LYS A 335 6.41 -20.53 0.44
CA LYS A 335 5.94 -21.80 -0.13
C LYS A 335 5.40 -21.65 -1.57
N ALA A 336 5.41 -20.44 -2.13
CA ALA A 336 4.99 -20.23 -3.50
C ALA A 336 5.98 -20.88 -4.48
N THR A 337 5.45 -21.36 -5.59
CA THR A 337 6.20 -21.97 -6.69
C THR A 337 5.76 -21.31 -8.00
N ASP A 338 6.57 -21.43 -9.06
CA ASP A 338 6.19 -20.88 -10.37
C ASP A 338 4.83 -21.45 -10.87
N LYS A 339 4.49 -22.67 -10.43
CA LYS A 339 3.18 -23.29 -10.67
C LYS A 339 2.06 -22.61 -9.90
N SER A 340 2.23 -22.32 -8.60
CA SER A 340 1.21 -21.61 -7.82
C SER A 340 0.97 -20.21 -8.38
N PHE A 341 2.03 -19.54 -8.83
CA PHE A 341 1.92 -18.27 -9.55
C PHE A 341 1.08 -18.40 -10.81
N THR A 342 1.35 -19.40 -11.66
CA THR A 342 0.59 -19.62 -12.90
C THR A 342 -0.88 -19.95 -12.64
N GLU A 343 -1.16 -20.79 -11.64
CA GLU A 343 -2.53 -21.14 -11.26
C GLU A 343 -3.31 -19.90 -10.79
N LYS A 344 -2.69 -19.07 -9.95
CA LYS A 344 -3.26 -17.80 -9.48
C LYS A 344 -3.47 -16.81 -10.63
N LEU A 345 -2.52 -16.73 -11.57
CA LEU A 345 -2.61 -15.89 -12.76
C LEU A 345 -3.80 -16.29 -13.65
N ILE A 346 -3.96 -17.59 -13.90
CA ILE A 346 -5.07 -18.14 -14.69
C ILE A 346 -6.40 -17.92 -13.98
N ALA A 347 -6.47 -18.12 -12.65
CA ALA A 347 -7.68 -17.90 -11.87
C ALA A 347 -8.14 -16.44 -11.92
N GLN A 348 -7.19 -15.50 -11.86
CA GLN A 348 -7.49 -14.07 -11.85
C GLN A 348 -7.87 -13.53 -13.24
N HIS A 349 -7.17 -13.95 -14.31
CA HIS A 349 -7.24 -13.31 -15.63
C HIS A 349 -7.88 -14.16 -16.72
N SER A 350 -8.50 -15.31 -16.40
CA SER A 350 -9.08 -16.21 -17.42
C SER A 350 -10.09 -15.57 -18.36
N ASN A 351 -10.79 -14.53 -17.91
CA ASN A 351 -11.84 -13.84 -18.66
C ASN A 351 -11.32 -12.56 -19.34
N HIS A 352 -10.04 -12.23 -19.18
CA HIS A 352 -9.47 -11.01 -19.74
C HIS A 352 -9.25 -11.15 -21.26
N PRO A 353 -9.71 -10.21 -22.10
CA PRO A 353 -9.67 -10.35 -23.57
C PRO A 353 -8.26 -10.39 -24.17
N LYS A 354 -7.24 -10.07 -23.38
CA LYS A 354 -5.81 -10.10 -23.77
C LYS A 354 -5.01 -11.24 -23.12
N PHE A 355 -5.68 -12.15 -22.42
CA PHE A 355 -5.06 -13.30 -21.75
C PHE A 355 -5.62 -14.59 -22.35
N GLU A 356 -4.74 -15.53 -22.70
CA GLU A 356 -5.10 -16.82 -23.28
C GLU A 356 -4.57 -17.96 -22.40
N LYS A 357 -5.44 -18.95 -22.15
CA LYS A 357 -5.05 -20.18 -21.44
C LYS A 357 -4.13 -21.03 -22.32
N PRO A 358 -3.16 -21.74 -21.71
CA PRO A 358 -2.30 -22.64 -22.47
C PRO A 358 -3.10 -23.83 -23.03
N GLU A 359 -2.72 -24.32 -24.20
CA GLU A 359 -3.23 -25.58 -24.74
C GLU A 359 -2.66 -26.77 -23.95
N PHE A 360 -3.44 -27.84 -23.79
CA PHE A 360 -3.10 -29.02 -22.96
C PHE A 360 -1.80 -29.75 -23.35
N ARG A 361 -1.24 -29.48 -24.54
CA ARG A 361 0.02 -30.05 -25.06
C ARG A 361 1.14 -29.03 -25.26
N ALA A 362 0.92 -27.76 -24.90
CA ALA A 362 1.90 -26.71 -25.11
C ALA A 362 2.94 -26.69 -23.97
N ASN A 363 4.19 -26.37 -24.30
CA ASN A 363 5.28 -26.14 -23.33
C ASN A 363 5.23 -24.73 -22.69
N SER A 364 4.12 -24.00 -22.88
CA SER A 364 3.88 -22.64 -22.39
C SER A 364 2.86 -22.67 -21.26
N ASP A 365 3.07 -21.87 -20.22
CA ASP A 365 2.22 -21.82 -19.04
C ASP A 365 1.04 -20.86 -19.21
N PHE A 366 1.21 -19.79 -20.00
CA PHE A 366 0.14 -18.87 -20.38
C PHE A 366 0.51 -18.07 -21.63
N ARG A 367 -0.46 -17.36 -22.22
CA ARG A 367 -0.28 -16.51 -23.39
C ARG A 367 -0.83 -15.11 -23.16
N VAL A 368 -0.11 -14.11 -23.66
CA VAL A 368 -0.56 -12.70 -23.64
C VAL A 368 -0.69 -12.21 -25.08
N ILE A 369 -1.83 -11.59 -25.38
CA ILE A 369 -2.09 -11.00 -26.69
C ILE A 369 -1.52 -9.58 -26.71
N HIS A 370 -0.37 -9.44 -27.37
CA HIS A 370 0.30 -8.18 -27.62
C HIS A 370 -0.12 -7.58 -28.97
N TYR A 371 0.27 -6.32 -29.24
CA TYR A 371 0.02 -5.69 -30.55
C TYR A 371 0.66 -6.46 -31.73
N ALA A 372 1.76 -7.17 -31.49
CA ALA A 372 2.49 -7.94 -32.48
C ALA A 372 1.99 -9.39 -32.63
N GLY A 373 1.03 -9.83 -31.81
CA GLY A 373 0.49 -11.19 -31.83
C GLY A 373 0.38 -11.84 -30.45
N SER A 374 -0.11 -13.08 -30.40
CA SER A 374 -0.16 -13.88 -29.16
C SER A 374 1.22 -14.47 -28.86
N VAL A 375 1.75 -14.19 -27.67
CA VAL A 375 3.09 -14.64 -27.24
C VAL A 375 2.96 -15.69 -26.13
N PRO A 376 3.50 -16.90 -26.33
CA PRO A 376 3.54 -17.93 -25.29
C PRO A 376 4.68 -17.69 -24.30
N TYR A 377 4.37 -17.61 -23.01
CA TYR A 377 5.34 -17.46 -21.93
C TYR A 377 5.48 -18.73 -21.11
N ASN A 378 6.71 -19.02 -20.68
CA ASN A 378 7.03 -20.11 -19.75
C ASN A 378 7.45 -19.50 -18.42
N SER A 379 6.71 -19.79 -17.36
CA SER A 379 6.82 -19.24 -16.00
C SER A 379 7.96 -19.84 -15.18
N ALA A 380 8.66 -20.87 -15.69
CA ALA A 380 9.72 -21.53 -14.93
C ALA A 380 10.81 -20.55 -14.49
N GLN A 381 11.15 -20.62 -13.20
CA GLN A 381 12.12 -19.77 -12.51
C GLN A 381 11.76 -18.28 -12.47
N TRP A 382 10.51 -17.88 -12.72
CA TRP A 382 10.12 -16.46 -12.70
C TRP A 382 10.23 -15.84 -11.32
N LEU A 383 9.78 -16.54 -10.27
CA LEU A 383 9.87 -16.03 -8.89
C LEU A 383 11.33 -15.74 -8.52
N VAL A 384 12.21 -16.67 -8.89
CA VAL A 384 13.64 -16.59 -8.62
C VAL A 384 14.30 -15.46 -9.43
N LYS A 385 13.95 -15.33 -10.72
CA LYS A 385 14.44 -14.26 -11.59
C LYS A 385 13.99 -12.88 -11.15
N ASN A 386 12.77 -12.78 -10.61
CA ASN A 386 12.19 -11.53 -10.15
C ASN A 386 12.74 -11.09 -8.78
N MET A 387 13.13 -12.03 -7.92
CA MET A 387 13.77 -11.76 -6.62
C MET A 387 15.26 -11.44 -6.75
N ASP A 388 15.98 -12.11 -7.66
CA ASP A 388 17.43 -12.02 -7.85
C ASP A 388 18.25 -11.88 -6.55
N PRO A 389 18.06 -12.77 -5.55
CA PRO A 389 18.57 -12.55 -4.21
C PRO A 389 20.10 -12.65 -4.18
N LEU A 390 20.76 -11.60 -3.68
CA LEU A 390 22.20 -11.54 -3.55
C LEU A 390 22.63 -12.04 -2.17
N ASN A 391 23.71 -12.82 -2.12
CA ASN A 391 24.29 -13.26 -0.85
C ASN A 391 25.01 -12.09 -0.15
N GLU A 392 24.41 -11.59 0.93
CA GLU A 392 24.91 -10.47 1.74
C GLU A 392 26.37 -10.62 2.19
N ASN A 393 26.78 -11.84 2.57
CA ASN A 393 28.14 -12.08 3.04
C ASN A 393 29.16 -11.88 1.91
N VAL A 394 28.81 -12.31 0.70
CA VAL A 394 29.67 -12.11 -0.48
C VAL A 394 29.69 -10.63 -0.87
N VAL A 395 28.55 -9.95 -0.81
CA VAL A 395 28.47 -8.50 -1.07
C VAL A 395 29.35 -7.72 -0.09
N ALA A 396 29.26 -8.01 1.21
CA ALA A 396 30.10 -7.37 2.24
C ALA A 396 31.60 -7.62 2.00
N LEU A 397 31.96 -8.82 1.52
CA LEU A 397 33.35 -9.13 1.17
C LEU A 397 33.82 -8.35 -0.06
N LEU A 398 32.96 -8.16 -1.07
CA LEU A 398 33.29 -7.35 -2.25
C LEU A 398 33.41 -5.85 -1.91
N GLN A 399 32.63 -5.35 -0.95
CA GLN A 399 32.76 -3.98 -0.42
C GLN A 399 34.06 -3.74 0.35
N SER A 400 34.59 -4.78 0.99
CA SER A 400 35.85 -4.77 1.73
C SER A 400 37.02 -5.33 0.91
N SER A 401 36.87 -5.42 -0.42
CA SER A 401 37.93 -5.87 -1.32
C SER A 401 39.16 -4.95 -1.25
N ASN A 402 40.35 -5.54 -1.44
CA ASN A 402 41.61 -4.81 -1.60
C ASN A 402 41.76 -4.16 -3.00
N ASP A 403 40.89 -4.49 -3.96
CA ASP A 403 40.87 -3.88 -5.28
C ASP A 403 39.96 -2.63 -5.27
N ASN A 404 40.55 -1.45 -5.48
CA ASN A 404 39.85 -0.17 -5.42
C ASN A 404 38.67 -0.08 -6.40
N PHE A 405 38.79 -0.71 -7.57
CA PHE A 405 37.72 -0.73 -8.56
C PHE A 405 36.53 -1.55 -8.07
N MET A 406 36.79 -2.77 -7.58
CA MET A 406 35.77 -3.64 -7.02
C MET A 406 35.08 -2.99 -5.80
N GLN A 407 35.85 -2.41 -4.88
CA GLN A 407 35.29 -1.63 -3.77
C GLN A 407 34.41 -0.47 -4.28
N GLY A 408 34.86 0.25 -5.31
CA GLY A 408 34.14 1.38 -5.90
C GLY A 408 32.76 1.01 -6.46
N ILE A 409 32.66 -0.08 -7.25
CA ILE A 409 31.39 -0.50 -7.86
C ILE A 409 30.41 -1.13 -6.85
N TRP A 410 30.90 -1.56 -5.68
CA TRP A 410 30.10 -2.13 -4.59
C TRP A 410 29.83 -1.17 -3.43
N LYS A 411 30.44 0.03 -3.41
CA LYS A 411 30.30 1.01 -2.33
C LYS A 411 28.85 1.37 -2.01
N ASP A 412 28.03 1.56 -3.04
CA ASP A 412 26.61 1.93 -2.91
C ASP A 412 25.69 0.69 -2.85
N ALA A 413 26.24 -0.50 -2.59
CA ALA A 413 25.43 -1.69 -2.34
C ALA A 413 24.84 -1.63 -0.93
N GLU A 414 23.56 -1.25 -0.82
CA GLU A 414 22.83 -1.37 0.44
C GLU A 414 22.62 -2.85 0.77
N ILE A 415 23.24 -3.32 1.86
CA ILE A 415 22.99 -4.65 2.44
C ILE A 415 21.69 -4.54 3.23
N VAL A 416 20.60 -5.07 2.69
CA VAL A 416 19.38 -5.30 3.48
C VAL A 416 19.24 -6.80 3.62
N GLY A 417 19.22 -7.27 4.87
CA GLY A 417 19.33 -8.70 5.13
C GLY A 417 18.03 -9.44 5.39
N LEU A 418 18.03 -10.75 5.12
CA LEU A 418 16.86 -11.65 5.22
C LEU A 418 16.16 -11.58 6.59
N GLY A 419 16.90 -11.25 7.65
CA GLY A 419 16.38 -11.14 9.01
C GLY A 419 15.63 -9.85 9.35
N ALA A 420 15.62 -8.83 8.48
CA ALA A 420 14.92 -7.57 8.76
C ALA A 420 13.38 -7.68 8.59
N ALA A 421 12.88 -8.77 8.01
CA ALA A 421 11.44 -8.98 7.80
C ALA A 421 10.68 -9.49 9.03
N GLN A 422 11.37 -9.98 10.06
CA GLN A 422 10.73 -10.53 11.27
C GLN A 422 10.92 -9.66 12.53
N SER A 423 11.59 -8.51 12.41
CA SER A 423 11.87 -7.64 13.55
C SER A 423 11.45 -6.19 13.26
N SER A 424 10.17 -5.89 13.41
CA SER A 424 9.73 -4.52 13.71
C SER A 424 8.38 -4.51 14.41
N ASP A 425 8.35 -5.01 15.65
CA ASP A 425 7.30 -4.71 16.62
C ASP A 425 7.74 -3.64 17.64
N SER A 426 8.87 -2.97 17.37
CA SER A 426 9.30 -1.78 18.13
C SER A 426 10.44 -1.07 17.41
N THR A 427 10.41 0.26 17.46
CA THR A 427 11.44 1.25 17.06
C THR A 427 11.59 1.60 15.56
N PHE A 428 10.93 2.73 15.21
CA PHE A 428 11.50 3.94 14.58
C PHE A 428 12.46 3.78 13.38
N GLY A 429 12.03 4.26 12.20
CA GLY A 429 12.91 4.53 11.05
C GLY A 429 12.72 3.60 9.85
N ALA A 430 11.57 3.67 9.19
CA ALA A 430 11.37 3.04 7.89
C ALA A 430 11.93 3.94 6.77
N ARG A 431 13.27 4.03 6.67
CA ARG A 431 13.89 4.39 5.38
C ARG A 431 13.28 3.45 4.34
N THR A 432 12.65 4.01 3.31
CA THR A 432 12.23 3.32 2.08
C THR A 432 12.97 1.98 1.91
N ARG A 433 12.25 0.84 2.00
CA ARG A 433 12.82 -0.52 1.93
C ARG A 433 13.51 -0.75 0.59
N LYS A 434 14.72 -0.20 0.43
CA LYS A 434 15.42 -0.03 -0.85
C LYS A 434 16.35 -1.18 -1.25
N GLY A 435 16.64 -2.13 -0.36
CA GLY A 435 17.75 -3.07 -0.60
C GLY A 435 17.45 -4.56 -0.80
N MET A 436 16.29 -5.11 -0.44
CA MET A 436 16.09 -6.59 -0.53
C MET A 436 14.70 -7.06 -0.97
N PHE A 437 13.64 -6.26 -0.82
CA PHE A 437 12.29 -6.65 -1.24
C PHE A 437 11.81 -5.96 -2.52
N ARG A 438 12.71 -5.22 -3.18
CA ARG A 438 12.41 -4.58 -4.44
C ARG A 438 12.69 -5.56 -5.57
N THR A 439 11.62 -6.07 -6.17
CA THR A 439 11.73 -7.02 -7.27
C THR A 439 12.28 -6.37 -8.53
N VAL A 440 12.80 -7.19 -9.43
CA VAL A 440 13.24 -6.76 -10.76
C VAL A 440 12.08 -6.13 -11.51
N GLY A 441 10.88 -6.71 -11.45
CA GLY A 441 9.66 -6.17 -12.07
C GLY A 441 9.33 -4.75 -11.61
N GLN A 442 9.42 -4.47 -10.31
CA GLN A 442 9.18 -3.13 -9.76
C GLN A 442 10.25 -2.11 -10.19
N LEU A 443 11.53 -2.51 -10.18
CA LEU A 443 12.62 -1.66 -10.68
C LEU A 443 12.43 -1.32 -12.17
N TYR A 444 12.06 -2.32 -12.98
CA TYR A 444 11.75 -2.16 -14.40
C TYR A 444 10.59 -1.17 -14.62
N LYS A 445 9.48 -1.33 -13.90
CA LYS A 445 8.31 -0.46 -13.98
C LYS A 445 8.63 1.00 -13.63
N GLU A 446 9.41 1.24 -12.58
CA GLU A 446 9.81 2.60 -12.20
C GLU A 446 10.74 3.25 -13.22
N GLN A 447 11.75 2.51 -13.72
CA GLN A 447 12.66 3.01 -14.74
C GLN A 447 11.90 3.38 -16.03
N LEU A 448 11.00 2.50 -16.47
CA LEU A 448 10.17 2.75 -17.64
C LEU A 448 9.22 3.92 -17.44
N SER A 449 8.66 4.10 -16.24
CA SER A 449 7.79 5.25 -15.95
C SER A 449 8.54 6.58 -16.05
N LYS A 450 9.77 6.65 -15.53
CA LYS A 450 10.63 7.85 -15.68
C LYS A 450 10.96 8.14 -17.14
N LEU A 451 11.27 7.11 -17.91
CA LEU A 451 11.49 7.24 -19.35
C LEU A 451 10.23 7.77 -20.06
N MET A 452 9.05 7.21 -19.77
CA MET A 452 7.79 7.66 -20.39
C MET A 452 7.47 9.12 -20.06
N VAL A 453 7.71 9.57 -18.83
CA VAL A 453 7.54 11.00 -18.46
C VAL A 453 8.48 11.88 -19.30
N THR A 454 9.74 11.47 -19.44
CA THR A 454 10.72 12.21 -20.25
C THR A 454 10.28 12.31 -21.71
N LEU A 455 9.83 11.20 -22.30
CA LEU A 455 9.37 11.18 -23.70
C LEU A 455 8.11 12.02 -23.93
N ARG A 456 7.14 11.97 -23.00
CA ARG A 456 5.89 12.78 -23.09
C ARG A 456 6.15 14.28 -23.03
N ASN A 457 7.23 14.70 -22.36
CA ASN A 457 7.64 16.10 -22.28
C ASN A 457 8.51 16.55 -23.47
N THR A 458 8.69 15.70 -24.48
CA THR A 458 9.46 16.01 -25.70
C THR A 458 8.58 15.93 -26.95
N ASN A 459 9.05 16.45 -28.08
CA ASN A 459 8.41 16.25 -29.37
C ASN A 459 8.98 14.97 -30.03
N PRO A 460 8.22 13.87 -30.12
CA PRO A 460 8.76 12.59 -30.59
C PRO A 460 8.84 12.56 -32.12
N ASN A 461 9.95 12.04 -32.63
CA ASN A 461 10.15 11.73 -34.04
C ASN A 461 10.34 10.22 -34.16
N PHE A 462 9.49 9.54 -34.94
CA PHE A 462 9.48 8.09 -35.02
C PHE A 462 10.19 7.59 -36.28
N VAL A 463 11.06 6.58 -36.11
CA VAL A 463 11.66 5.80 -37.22
C VAL A 463 11.27 4.34 -37.01
N ARG A 464 10.54 3.76 -37.97
CA ARG A 464 10.09 2.36 -37.91
C ARG A 464 10.98 1.49 -38.77
N CYS A 465 11.84 0.69 -38.13
CA CYS A 465 12.68 -0.29 -38.80
C CYS A 465 11.86 -1.56 -39.09
N ILE A 466 11.95 -2.08 -40.31
CA ILE A 466 11.24 -3.29 -40.76
C ILE A 466 12.26 -4.38 -41.08
N ILE A 467 12.05 -5.58 -40.55
CA ILE A 467 12.88 -6.74 -40.84
C ILE A 467 12.50 -7.28 -42.23
N PRO A 468 13.43 -7.33 -43.19
CA PRO A 468 13.10 -7.77 -44.55
C PRO A 468 13.00 -9.29 -44.68
N ASN A 469 13.77 -10.06 -43.91
CA ASN A 469 13.73 -11.53 -43.88
C ASN A 469 14.41 -12.08 -42.61
N HIS A 470 14.06 -13.29 -42.20
CA HIS A 470 14.71 -14.00 -41.08
C HIS A 470 16.01 -14.71 -41.46
N GLU A 471 16.31 -14.86 -42.74
CA GLU A 471 17.54 -15.51 -43.24
C GLU A 471 18.79 -14.61 -43.16
N LYS A 472 18.66 -13.37 -42.68
CA LYS A 472 19.74 -12.36 -42.60
C LYS A 472 20.40 -12.06 -43.96
N ARG A 473 19.67 -12.22 -45.07
CA ARG A 473 20.19 -11.99 -46.43
C ARG A 473 19.88 -10.58 -46.92
N ALA A 474 20.91 -9.85 -47.33
CA ALA A 474 20.72 -8.56 -48.00
C ALA A 474 19.96 -8.72 -49.33
N GLY A 475 19.09 -7.76 -49.67
CA GLY A 475 18.37 -7.73 -50.95
C GLY A 475 17.19 -8.71 -51.09
N LYS A 476 16.94 -9.59 -50.10
CA LYS A 476 15.78 -10.48 -50.06
C LYS A 476 14.68 -9.89 -49.17
N ILE A 477 13.44 -9.92 -49.64
CA ILE A 477 12.27 -9.47 -48.87
C ILE A 477 11.23 -10.60 -48.79
N ASP A 478 10.73 -10.86 -47.59
CA ASP A 478 9.60 -11.75 -47.33
C ASP A 478 8.33 -10.90 -47.18
N SER A 479 7.45 -11.00 -48.17
CA SER A 479 6.23 -10.20 -48.25
C SER A 479 5.27 -10.45 -47.09
N HIS A 480 5.13 -11.69 -46.60
CA HIS A 480 4.18 -12.00 -45.53
C HIS A 480 4.67 -11.43 -44.20
N LEU A 481 5.97 -11.64 -43.90
CA LEU A 481 6.63 -11.09 -42.72
C LEU A 481 6.56 -9.56 -42.67
N VAL A 482 6.81 -8.89 -43.81
CA VAL A 482 6.74 -7.43 -43.89
C VAL A 482 5.30 -6.93 -43.74
N LEU A 483 4.33 -7.61 -44.34
CA LEU A 483 2.92 -7.25 -44.23
C LEU A 483 2.41 -7.33 -42.79
N GLU A 484 2.78 -8.39 -42.06
CA GLU A 484 2.43 -8.56 -40.65
C GLU A 484 3.03 -7.44 -39.79
N GLN A 485 4.32 -7.13 -39.97
CA GLN A 485 4.97 -6.01 -39.28
C GLN A 485 4.29 -4.67 -39.55
N LEU A 486 3.88 -4.39 -40.80
CA LEU A 486 3.22 -3.13 -41.16
C LEU A 486 1.84 -2.99 -40.50
N ARG A 487 1.12 -4.10 -40.33
CA ARG A 487 -0.18 -4.14 -39.64
C ARG A 487 0.00 -3.94 -38.14
N CYS A 488 0.85 -4.74 -37.50
CA CYS A 488 1.06 -4.68 -36.05
C CYS A 488 1.64 -3.33 -35.60
N ASN A 489 2.59 -2.76 -36.35
CA ASN A 489 3.18 -1.46 -36.01
C ASN A 489 2.22 -0.26 -36.20
N GLY A 490 1.01 -0.47 -36.73
CA GLY A 490 0.03 0.59 -37.02
C GLY A 490 0.47 1.54 -38.13
N VAL A 491 1.35 1.08 -39.04
CA VAL A 491 1.93 1.93 -40.10
C VAL A 491 0.87 2.32 -41.13
N LEU A 492 -0.03 1.40 -41.45
CA LEU A 492 -1.10 1.65 -42.42
C LEU A 492 -2.08 2.71 -41.92
N GLU A 493 -2.44 2.65 -40.64
CA GLU A 493 -3.30 3.61 -39.96
C GLU A 493 -2.60 4.96 -39.81
N GLY A 494 -1.31 4.95 -39.45
CA GLY A 494 -0.45 6.14 -39.44
C GLY A 494 -0.44 6.87 -40.78
N ILE A 495 -0.20 6.15 -41.88
CA ILE A 495 -0.22 6.73 -43.23
C ILE A 495 -1.61 7.25 -43.58
N ARG A 496 -2.67 6.53 -43.22
CA ARG A 496 -4.06 6.96 -43.49
C ARG A 496 -4.36 8.30 -42.81
N ILE A 497 -3.94 8.50 -41.56
CA ILE A 497 -4.13 9.77 -40.84
C ILE A 497 -3.25 10.87 -41.42
N CYS A 498 -1.97 10.62 -41.67
CA CYS A 498 -1.10 11.63 -42.28
C CYS A 498 -1.60 12.07 -43.66
N ARG A 499 -2.29 11.17 -44.40
CA ARG A 499 -2.88 11.48 -45.71
C ARG A 499 -4.23 12.21 -45.58
N GLN A 500 -5.04 11.88 -44.59
CA GLN A 500 -6.36 12.49 -44.39
C GLN A 500 -6.30 13.81 -43.63
N GLY A 501 -5.40 13.91 -42.65
CA GLY A 501 -5.14 15.07 -41.81
C GLY A 501 -4.13 16.05 -42.41
N PHE A 502 -3.63 16.92 -41.55
CA PHE A 502 -2.77 18.06 -41.88
C PHE A 502 -1.53 18.06 -40.97
N PRO A 503 -0.53 17.19 -41.25
CA PRO A 503 0.57 16.92 -40.33
C PRO A 503 1.52 18.11 -40.11
N ASN A 504 1.52 19.09 -41.02
CA ASN A 504 2.37 20.26 -40.92
C ASN A 504 1.58 21.43 -40.34
N ARG A 505 2.06 22.03 -39.25
CA ARG A 505 1.41 23.20 -38.63
C ARG A 505 2.39 24.32 -38.36
N ILE A 506 1.95 25.55 -38.57
CA ILE A 506 2.77 26.76 -38.38
C ILE A 506 1.92 27.86 -37.75
N ILE A 507 2.51 28.59 -36.81
CA ILE A 507 1.84 29.71 -36.12
C ILE A 507 1.74 30.89 -37.10
N PHE A 508 0.65 31.67 -37.01
CA PHE A 508 0.40 32.80 -37.92
C PHE A 508 1.56 33.79 -38.03
N GLN A 509 2.18 34.13 -36.89
CA GLN A 509 3.32 35.04 -36.87
C GLN A 509 4.51 34.48 -37.65
N GLU A 510 4.84 33.20 -37.45
CA GLU A 510 5.95 32.57 -38.15
C GLU A 510 5.66 32.45 -39.64
N PHE A 511 4.46 32.02 -40.03
CA PHE A 511 4.06 31.94 -41.43
C PHE A 511 4.21 33.27 -42.15
N ARG A 512 3.75 34.35 -41.51
CA ARG A 512 3.92 35.70 -42.04
C ARG A 512 5.39 36.07 -42.18
N THR A 513 6.16 36.04 -41.10
CA THR A 513 7.58 36.46 -41.12
C THR A 513 8.39 35.65 -42.13
N ARG A 514 8.05 34.39 -42.34
CA ARG A 514 8.78 33.47 -43.21
C ARG A 514 8.41 33.63 -44.68
N TYR A 515 7.13 33.74 -45.02
CA TYR A 515 6.64 33.71 -46.40
C TYR A 515 6.13 35.06 -46.95
N GLU A 516 6.14 36.14 -46.17
CA GLU A 516 5.73 37.49 -46.66
C GLU A 516 6.57 37.96 -47.87
N LEU A 517 7.80 37.47 -48.00
CA LEU A 517 8.66 37.68 -49.18
C LEU A 517 8.02 37.17 -50.49
N LEU A 518 7.23 36.09 -50.43
CA LEU A 518 6.57 35.49 -51.58
C LEU A 518 5.31 36.25 -52.01
N THR A 519 4.72 37.04 -51.11
CA THR A 519 3.46 37.75 -51.34
C THR A 519 3.66 39.27 -51.26
N PRO A 520 4.44 39.89 -52.16
CA PRO A 520 4.65 41.32 -52.13
C PRO A 520 3.32 42.06 -52.33
N ASN A 521 3.06 43.08 -51.49
CA ASN A 521 1.85 43.91 -51.50
C ASN A 521 0.53 43.22 -51.12
N ALA A 522 0.54 41.95 -50.70
CA ALA A 522 -0.68 41.27 -50.23
C ALA A 522 -1.19 41.81 -48.89
N ILE A 523 -0.27 42.30 -48.04
CA ILE A 523 -0.58 42.85 -46.72
C ILE A 523 -0.49 44.39 -46.78
N PRO A 524 -1.59 45.12 -46.49
CA PRO A 524 -1.57 46.58 -46.38
C PRO A 524 -0.64 47.07 -45.26
N LYS A 525 -0.10 48.29 -45.41
CA LYS A 525 0.70 48.93 -44.36
C LYS A 525 -0.20 49.30 -43.17
N GLY A 526 0.02 48.68 -42.02
CA GLY A 526 -0.72 48.92 -40.77
C GLY A 526 -0.78 47.69 -39.87
N PHE A 527 -1.39 47.83 -38.69
CA PHE A 527 -1.70 46.68 -37.82
C PHE A 527 -2.88 45.90 -38.40
N MET A 528 -2.74 44.59 -38.49
CA MET A 528 -3.80 43.67 -38.92
C MET A 528 -3.70 42.40 -38.10
N ASP A 529 -4.86 41.82 -37.81
CA ASP A 529 -4.97 40.55 -37.09
C ASP A 529 -4.20 39.43 -37.81
N GLY A 530 -3.52 38.58 -37.03
CA GLY A 530 -2.61 37.56 -37.53
C GLY A 530 -3.31 36.53 -38.43
N LYS A 531 -4.54 36.14 -38.07
CA LYS A 531 -5.35 35.21 -38.85
C LYS A 531 -5.73 35.80 -40.20
N LYS A 532 -6.28 37.02 -40.20
CA LYS A 532 -6.66 37.74 -41.45
C LYS A 532 -5.46 38.02 -42.35
N CYS A 533 -4.28 38.31 -41.78
CA CYS A 533 -3.04 38.44 -42.56
C CYS A 533 -2.73 37.13 -43.30
N CYS A 534 -2.75 36.01 -42.59
CA CYS A 534 -2.44 34.70 -43.17
C CYS A 534 -3.47 34.28 -44.23
N GLU A 535 -4.76 34.55 -44.00
CA GLU A 535 -5.83 34.32 -44.99
C GLU A 535 -5.55 35.04 -46.31
N ARG A 536 -5.16 36.33 -46.25
CA ARG A 536 -4.80 37.11 -47.45
C ARG A 536 -3.52 36.62 -48.11
N MET A 537 -2.51 36.24 -47.34
CA MET A 537 -1.28 35.66 -47.88
C MET A 537 -1.56 34.36 -48.62
N ILE A 538 -2.38 33.46 -48.03
CA ILE A 538 -2.77 32.21 -48.67
C ILE A 538 -3.54 32.46 -49.97
N GLN A 539 -4.44 33.43 -49.99
CA GLN A 539 -5.15 33.84 -51.22
C GLN A 539 -4.18 34.36 -52.29
N ALA A 540 -3.17 35.15 -51.91
CA ALA A 540 -2.16 35.65 -52.82
C ALA A 540 -1.18 34.57 -53.32
N LEU A 541 -0.99 33.50 -52.55
CA LEU A 541 -0.23 32.31 -52.95
C LEU A 541 -1.05 31.33 -53.81
N GLU A 542 -2.35 31.59 -53.99
CA GLU A 542 -3.27 30.75 -54.77
C GLU A 542 -3.28 29.27 -54.35
N LEU A 543 -3.12 29.00 -53.05
CA LEU A 543 -3.13 27.63 -52.53
C LEU A 543 -4.55 27.03 -52.58
N ASP A 544 -4.64 25.79 -53.05
CA ASP A 544 -5.90 25.04 -53.05
C ASP A 544 -6.46 24.90 -51.62
N PRO A 545 -7.72 25.28 -51.35
CA PRO A 545 -8.38 25.10 -50.07
C PRO A 545 -8.36 23.67 -49.52
N ASN A 546 -8.17 22.62 -50.33
CA ASN A 546 -8.02 21.25 -49.85
C ASN A 546 -6.65 20.98 -49.19
N LEU A 547 -5.63 21.77 -49.51
CA LEU A 547 -4.26 21.58 -49.05
C LEU A 547 -3.98 22.20 -47.67
N TYR A 548 -4.88 23.05 -47.16
CA TYR A 548 -4.71 23.73 -45.87
C TYR A 548 -6.00 23.86 -45.06
N ARG A 549 -5.87 24.07 -43.75
CA ARG A 549 -6.95 24.50 -42.84
C ARG A 549 -6.43 25.60 -41.93
N ILE A 550 -7.25 26.61 -41.66
CA ILE A 550 -6.89 27.73 -40.79
C ILE A 550 -7.59 27.52 -39.44
N GLY A 551 -6.81 27.37 -38.39
CA GLY A 551 -7.29 27.23 -37.01
C GLY A 551 -7.57 28.57 -36.33
N GLN A 552 -7.43 28.58 -35.01
CA GLN A 552 -7.56 29.78 -34.18
C GLN A 552 -6.24 30.53 -34.05
N SER A 553 -5.12 29.83 -33.99
CA SER A 553 -3.77 30.40 -33.82
C SER A 553 -2.74 29.92 -34.86
N LYS A 554 -3.06 28.83 -35.58
CA LYS A 554 -2.15 28.14 -36.51
C LYS A 554 -2.80 27.86 -37.86
N ILE A 555 -1.95 27.68 -38.87
CA ILE A 555 -2.31 27.14 -40.18
C ILE A 555 -1.82 25.70 -40.24
N PHE A 556 -2.70 24.82 -40.72
CA PHE A 556 -2.46 23.40 -40.91
C PHE A 556 -2.33 23.12 -42.41
N PHE A 557 -1.33 22.36 -42.81
CA PHE A 557 -1.00 22.03 -44.19
C PHE A 557 -0.89 20.52 -44.38
N ARG A 558 -1.29 20.05 -45.57
CA ARG A 558 -0.97 18.70 -46.01
C ARG A 558 0.53 18.53 -46.23
N ALA A 559 0.98 17.27 -46.26
CA ALA A 559 2.37 16.94 -46.58
C ALA A 559 2.78 17.52 -47.96
N GLY A 560 4.02 18.03 -48.05
CA GLY A 560 4.60 18.58 -49.28
C GLY A 560 4.35 20.08 -49.51
N VAL A 561 3.26 20.66 -48.99
CA VAL A 561 2.92 22.08 -49.25
C VAL A 561 3.97 23.04 -48.71
N LEU A 562 4.40 22.86 -47.45
CA LEU A 562 5.44 23.70 -46.87
C LEU A 562 6.80 23.53 -47.56
N ALA A 563 7.13 22.32 -48.04
CA ALA A 563 8.37 22.08 -48.74
C ALA A 563 8.41 22.86 -50.06
N HIS A 564 7.30 22.90 -50.79
CA HIS A 564 7.18 23.70 -52.01
C HIS A 564 7.27 25.22 -51.72
N LEU A 565 6.62 25.70 -50.66
CA LEU A 565 6.73 27.11 -50.25
C LEU A 565 8.15 27.49 -49.83
N GLU A 566 8.89 26.61 -49.17
CA GLU A 566 10.31 26.83 -48.84
C GLU A 566 11.20 26.83 -50.09
N GLU A 567 10.94 25.95 -51.06
CA GLU A 567 11.68 25.94 -52.32
C GLU A 567 11.51 27.26 -53.10
N GLU A 568 10.28 27.75 -53.25
CA GLU A 568 10.00 29.05 -53.88
C GLU A 568 10.68 30.21 -53.12
N ARG A 569 10.67 30.14 -51.79
CA ARG A 569 11.32 31.12 -50.93
C ARG A 569 12.84 31.09 -51.09
N ASP A 570 13.45 29.91 -51.13
CA ASP A 570 14.88 29.75 -51.31
C ASP A 570 15.34 30.23 -52.68
N LEU A 571 14.53 30.07 -53.74
CA LEU A 571 14.80 30.64 -55.06
C LEU A 571 14.84 32.18 -55.00
N LYS A 572 13.86 32.83 -54.36
CA LYS A 572 13.84 34.30 -54.19
C LYS A 572 14.97 34.80 -53.30
N LEU A 573 15.26 34.10 -52.20
CA LEU A 573 16.36 34.44 -51.30
C LEU A 573 17.70 34.28 -52.01
N SER A 574 17.89 33.25 -52.82
CA SER A 574 19.13 33.01 -53.55
C SER A 574 19.54 34.20 -54.42
N GLU A 575 18.59 34.85 -55.10
CA GLU A 575 18.87 36.06 -55.90
C GLU A 575 19.42 37.21 -55.03
N ILE A 576 18.79 37.44 -53.87
CA ILE A 576 19.21 38.49 -52.91
C ILE A 576 20.57 38.15 -52.32
N ILE A 577 20.77 36.90 -51.92
CA ILE A 577 22.00 36.41 -51.30
C ILE A 577 23.17 36.48 -52.28
N ILE A 578 22.98 36.16 -53.56
CA ILE A 578 24.03 36.30 -54.59
C ILE A 578 24.48 37.77 -54.70
N ARG A 579 23.54 38.72 -54.72
CA ARG A 579 23.86 40.16 -54.75
C ARG A 579 24.62 40.60 -53.48
N PHE A 580 24.19 40.13 -52.32
CA PHE A 580 24.89 40.38 -51.06
C PHE A 580 26.31 39.79 -51.05
N GLN A 581 26.46 38.53 -51.47
CA GLN A 581 27.76 37.85 -51.57
C GLN A 581 28.69 38.59 -52.53
N ALA A 582 28.19 39.09 -53.66
CA ALA A 582 28.97 39.89 -54.59
C ALA A 582 29.49 41.19 -53.93
N TYR A 583 28.62 41.89 -53.18
CA TYR A 583 29.02 43.08 -52.43
C TYR A 583 30.06 42.77 -51.35
N ALA A 584 29.83 41.73 -50.55
CA ALA A 584 30.74 41.30 -49.48
C ALA A 584 32.11 40.88 -50.02
N ARG A 585 32.13 40.05 -51.09
CA ARG A 585 33.37 39.65 -51.78
C ARG A 585 34.09 40.87 -52.37
N GLY A 586 33.35 41.81 -52.97
CA GLY A 586 33.90 43.06 -53.48
C GLY A 586 34.53 43.92 -52.40
N MET A 587 33.87 44.07 -51.25
CA MET A 587 34.39 44.79 -50.09
C MET A 587 35.67 44.14 -49.54
N LEU A 588 35.67 42.82 -49.35
CA LEU A 588 36.83 42.05 -48.89
C LEU A 588 38.00 42.16 -49.87
N ALA A 589 37.74 42.04 -51.17
CA ALA A 589 38.75 42.17 -52.21
C ALA A 589 39.39 43.57 -52.22
N ARG A 590 38.59 44.64 -52.12
CA ARG A 590 39.10 46.03 -52.04
C ARG A 590 39.95 46.26 -50.79
N ARG A 591 39.53 45.73 -49.63
CA ARG A 591 40.32 45.81 -48.38
C ARG A 591 41.65 45.04 -48.50
N ASN A 592 41.61 43.84 -49.08
CA ASN A 592 42.82 43.04 -49.32
C ASN A 592 43.75 43.71 -50.34
N TYR A 593 43.19 44.35 -51.37
CA TYR A 593 43.96 45.11 -52.35
C TYR A 593 44.66 46.32 -51.72
N GLN A 594 43.95 47.11 -50.89
CA GLN A 594 44.57 48.20 -50.14
C GLN A 594 45.71 47.71 -49.23
N LYS A 595 45.51 46.58 -48.54
CA LYS A 595 46.57 45.95 -47.73
C LYS A 595 47.79 45.58 -48.58
N ARG A 596 47.59 45.03 -49.79
CA ARG A 596 48.69 44.71 -50.72
C ARG A 596 49.39 45.96 -51.26
N LEU A 597 48.66 47.03 -51.55
CA LEU A 597 49.25 48.32 -51.95
C LEU A 597 50.11 48.92 -50.83
N GLN A 598 49.62 48.90 -49.60
CA GLN A 598 50.38 49.32 -48.42
C GLN A 598 51.64 48.46 -48.24
N GLN A 599 51.54 47.14 -48.40
CA GLN A 599 52.68 46.23 -48.38
C GLN A 599 53.70 46.56 -49.47
N LEU A 600 53.26 46.85 -50.70
CA LEU A 600 54.16 47.19 -51.80
C LEU A 600 54.91 48.51 -51.55
N SER A 601 54.21 49.52 -51.03
CA SER A 601 54.83 50.78 -50.60
C SER A 601 55.85 50.55 -49.48
N ALA A 602 55.46 49.78 -48.45
CA ALA A 602 56.34 49.41 -47.34
C ALA A 602 57.58 48.65 -47.82
N ILE A 603 57.44 47.68 -48.75
CA ILE A 603 58.56 46.94 -49.34
C ILE A 603 59.54 47.90 -50.02
N ARG A 604 59.07 48.86 -50.82
CA ARG A 604 59.95 49.85 -51.48
C ARG A 604 60.68 50.74 -50.47
N ILE A 605 59.99 51.18 -49.44
CA ILE A 605 60.59 51.99 -48.35
C ILE A 605 61.64 51.18 -47.61
N ILE A 606 61.34 49.92 -47.26
CA ILE A 606 62.27 49.00 -46.59
C ILE A 606 63.51 48.78 -47.48
N GLN A 607 63.33 48.45 -48.76
CA GLN A 607 64.44 48.25 -49.70
C GLN A 607 65.33 49.50 -49.82
N ARG A 608 64.73 50.68 -49.96
CA ARG A 608 65.47 51.96 -50.01
C ARG A 608 66.22 52.22 -48.72
N ASN A 609 65.59 51.99 -47.57
CA ASN A 609 66.22 52.17 -46.26
C ASN A 609 67.35 51.17 -46.01
N CYS A 610 67.19 49.90 -46.40
CA CYS A 610 68.27 48.90 -46.34
C CYS A 610 69.46 49.33 -47.20
N ALA A 611 69.22 49.78 -48.43
CA ALA A 611 70.28 50.27 -49.31
C ALA A 611 70.98 51.52 -48.75
N ALA A 612 70.22 52.47 -48.19
CA ALA A 612 70.77 53.65 -47.53
C ALA A 612 71.59 53.28 -46.30
N TYR A 613 71.10 52.36 -45.46
CA TYR A 613 71.81 51.87 -44.28
C TYR A 613 73.13 51.18 -44.66
N LEU A 614 73.15 50.35 -45.70
CA LEU A 614 74.39 49.71 -46.18
C LEU A 614 75.46 50.72 -46.61
N LYS A 615 75.06 51.88 -47.16
CA LYS A 615 75.97 53.00 -47.48
C LYS A 615 76.40 53.77 -46.23
N LEU A 616 75.46 54.07 -45.33
CA LEU A 616 75.67 54.94 -44.17
C LEU A 616 76.38 54.23 -43.01
N ARG A 617 76.25 52.91 -42.85
CA ARG A 617 76.77 52.17 -41.67
C ARG A 617 78.28 52.34 -41.48
N ASN A 618 79.03 52.51 -42.57
CA ASN A 618 80.48 52.68 -42.56
C ASN A 618 80.93 54.16 -42.57
N TRP A 619 79.99 55.11 -42.70
CA TRP A 619 80.30 56.53 -42.75
C TRP A 619 80.57 57.09 -41.34
N GLN A 620 81.74 57.69 -41.12
CA GLN A 620 82.17 58.14 -39.79
C GLN A 620 81.25 59.21 -39.17
N TRP A 621 80.75 60.15 -39.98
CA TRP A 621 79.78 61.16 -39.53
C TRP A 621 78.44 60.55 -39.12
N TRP A 622 77.98 59.50 -39.80
CA TRP A 622 76.77 58.77 -39.38
C TRP A 622 76.98 58.05 -38.05
N ARG A 623 78.14 57.42 -37.83
CA ARG A 623 78.49 56.80 -36.53
C ARG A 623 78.52 57.84 -35.41
N LEU A 624 79.12 59.01 -35.64
CA LEU A 624 79.11 60.12 -34.69
C LEU A 624 77.68 60.59 -34.40
N PHE A 625 76.88 60.85 -35.44
CA PHE A 625 75.49 61.25 -35.31
C PHE A 625 74.66 60.22 -34.52
N THR A 626 74.81 58.92 -34.78
CA THR A 626 74.10 57.87 -34.02
C THR A 626 74.52 57.80 -32.55
N LYS A 627 75.76 58.16 -32.20
CA LYS A 627 76.25 58.21 -30.81
C LYS A 627 75.82 59.49 -30.09
N VAL A 628 75.77 60.62 -30.79
CA VAL A 628 75.51 61.94 -30.21
C VAL A 628 74.02 62.27 -30.16
N LYS A 629 73.22 61.88 -31.16
CA LYS A 629 71.78 62.16 -31.23
C LYS A 629 70.99 61.74 -29.99
N PRO A 630 71.23 60.56 -29.36
CA PRO A 630 70.54 60.18 -28.12
C PRO A 630 70.86 61.10 -26.93
N LEU A 631 72.02 61.77 -26.93
CA LEU A 631 72.46 62.68 -25.86
C LEU A 631 71.77 64.05 -25.94
N LEU A 632 71.03 64.35 -27.02
CA LEU A 632 70.37 65.63 -27.30
C LEU A 632 68.85 65.59 -27.02
N GLN A 633 68.38 64.63 -26.22
CA GLN A 633 66.98 64.17 -26.10
C GLN A 633 65.93 65.14 -25.51
N VAL A 634 66.25 66.41 -25.26
CA VAL A 634 65.34 67.29 -24.48
C VAL A 634 64.07 67.67 -25.26
N THR A 635 64.12 67.85 -26.58
CA THR A 635 62.96 68.33 -27.38
C THR A 635 62.02 67.23 -27.88
N LYS A 636 62.46 65.96 -27.91
CA LYS A 636 61.58 64.82 -28.27
C LYS A 636 60.82 64.24 -27.10
N ALA A 637 61.34 64.41 -25.88
CA ALA A 637 60.72 63.90 -24.67
C ALA A 637 59.31 64.48 -24.46
N ASP A 638 59.08 65.76 -24.76
CA ASP A 638 57.78 66.41 -24.55
C ASP A 638 56.69 65.94 -25.53
N GLU A 639 57.04 65.71 -26.80
CA GLU A 639 56.10 65.15 -27.79
C GLU A 639 55.76 63.69 -27.47
N ASP A 640 56.78 62.88 -27.13
CA ASP A 640 56.58 61.49 -26.71
C ASP A 640 55.75 61.42 -25.42
N LEU A 641 55.96 62.35 -24.47
CA LEU A 641 55.22 62.43 -23.22
C LEU A 641 53.74 62.78 -23.45
N LYS A 642 53.42 63.72 -24.34
CA LYS A 642 52.02 64.03 -24.72
C LYS A 642 51.31 62.84 -25.38
N VAL A 643 51.98 62.16 -26.32
CA VAL A 643 51.41 60.95 -26.95
C VAL A 643 51.18 59.86 -25.92
N LYS A 644 52.12 59.69 -24.98
CA LYS A 644 51.99 58.73 -23.88
C LYS A 644 50.86 59.09 -22.92
N GLU A 645 50.67 60.37 -22.61
CA GLU A 645 49.55 60.85 -21.79
C GLU A 645 48.19 60.57 -22.45
N GLU A 646 48.06 60.81 -23.76
CA GLU A 646 46.83 60.51 -24.49
C GLU A 646 46.55 58.99 -24.59
N GLU A 647 47.58 58.17 -24.83
CA GLU A 647 47.47 56.71 -24.81
C GLU A 647 47.06 56.20 -23.43
N MET A 648 47.71 56.71 -22.37
CA MET A 648 47.39 56.37 -20.98
C MET A 648 45.96 56.73 -20.64
N LYS A 649 45.47 57.89 -21.08
CA LYS A 649 44.08 58.32 -20.85
C LYS A 649 43.07 57.39 -21.54
N LYS A 650 43.27 57.06 -22.83
CA LYS A 650 42.38 56.15 -23.56
C LYS A 650 42.36 54.74 -22.96
N LEU A 651 43.52 54.26 -22.51
CA LEU A 651 43.62 52.95 -21.85
C LEU A 651 42.95 52.96 -20.48
N ALA A 652 43.11 54.04 -19.70
CA ALA A 652 42.43 54.20 -18.42
C ALA A 652 40.90 54.23 -18.57
N ASP A 653 40.37 54.97 -19.56
CA ASP A 653 38.94 55.03 -19.84
C ASP A 653 38.38 53.65 -20.26
N LEU A 654 39.11 52.93 -21.13
CA LEU A 654 38.70 51.58 -21.56
C LEU A 654 38.77 50.57 -20.40
N ALA A 655 39.80 50.66 -19.55
CA ALA A 655 39.95 49.81 -18.38
C ALA A 655 38.81 50.06 -17.37
N SER A 656 38.51 51.33 -17.08
CA SER A 656 37.40 51.73 -16.21
C SER A 656 36.05 51.19 -16.70
N LYS A 657 35.76 51.32 -18.01
CA LYS A 657 34.54 50.77 -18.60
C LYS A 657 34.47 49.24 -18.48
N ARG A 658 35.56 48.53 -18.79
CA ARG A 658 35.61 47.06 -18.66
C ARG A 658 35.48 46.60 -17.21
N GLU A 659 36.04 47.34 -16.27
CA GLU A 659 35.91 47.05 -14.84
C GLU A 659 34.46 47.23 -14.37
N ALA A 660 33.76 48.27 -14.86
CA ALA A 660 32.34 48.45 -14.59
C ALA A 660 31.49 47.30 -15.17
N ASP A 661 31.70 46.95 -16.44
CA ASP A 661 31.01 45.82 -17.08
C ASP A 661 31.28 44.50 -16.35
N LEU A 662 32.53 44.27 -15.91
CA LEU A 662 32.92 43.06 -15.19
C LEU A 662 32.26 43.00 -13.81
N LYS A 663 32.18 44.11 -13.08
CA LYS A 663 31.44 44.19 -11.80
C LYS A 663 29.95 43.91 -11.98
N GLU A 664 29.34 44.42 -13.05
CA GLU A 664 27.93 44.13 -13.37
C GLU A 664 27.73 42.63 -13.66
N TYR A 665 28.60 42.02 -14.47
CA TYR A 665 28.53 40.59 -14.78
C TYR A 665 28.79 39.71 -13.55
N GLU A 666 29.74 40.07 -12.69
CA GLU A 666 30.01 39.36 -11.44
C GLU A 666 28.81 39.43 -10.48
N SER A 667 28.19 40.61 -10.33
CA SER A 667 26.98 40.80 -9.53
C SER A 667 25.83 39.93 -10.05
N ARG A 668 25.60 39.94 -11.37
CA ARG A 668 24.56 39.11 -12.00
C ARG A 668 24.85 37.62 -11.88
N GLN A 669 26.12 37.22 -11.97
CA GLN A 669 26.53 35.83 -11.77
C GLN A 669 26.29 35.39 -10.32
N GLN A 670 26.61 36.23 -9.34
CA GLN A 670 26.33 35.95 -7.92
C GLN A 670 24.83 35.83 -7.65
N GLN A 671 24.02 36.72 -8.22
CA GLN A 671 22.56 36.63 -8.12
C GLN A 671 22.04 35.29 -8.67
N LEU A 672 22.46 34.89 -9.88
CA LEU A 672 22.06 33.62 -10.48
C LEU A 672 22.55 32.40 -9.69
N ILE A 673 23.72 32.49 -9.04
CA ILE A 673 24.21 31.44 -8.15
C ILE A 673 23.34 31.36 -6.88
N SER A 674 22.92 32.49 -6.32
CA SER A 674 21.98 32.53 -5.18
C SER A 674 20.65 31.89 -5.55
N GLU A 675 20.03 32.32 -6.66
CA GLU A 675 18.77 31.76 -7.16
C GLU A 675 18.89 30.24 -7.41
N LYS A 676 20.01 29.79 -7.98
CA LYS A 676 20.28 28.36 -8.16
C LYS A 676 20.36 27.61 -6.83
N ASN A 677 21.02 28.17 -5.82
CA ASN A 677 21.15 27.55 -4.51
C ASN A 677 19.80 27.49 -3.80
N GLU A 678 19.02 28.58 -3.83
CA GLU A 678 17.65 28.64 -3.30
C GLU A 678 16.75 27.59 -3.95
N LEU A 679 16.77 27.46 -5.27
CA LEU A 679 16.03 26.42 -5.99
C LEU A 679 16.53 25.00 -5.62
N SER A 680 17.83 24.83 -5.39
CA SER A 680 18.38 23.55 -4.95
C SER A 680 17.93 23.17 -3.54
N GLU A 681 17.85 24.14 -2.63
CA GLU A 681 17.33 23.96 -1.27
C GLU A 681 15.83 23.68 -1.30
N GLN A 682 15.06 24.43 -2.07
CA GLN A 682 13.63 24.16 -2.28
C GLN A 682 13.39 22.76 -2.85
N LEU A 683 14.16 22.35 -3.85
CA LEU A 683 14.06 21.01 -4.42
C LEU A 683 14.43 19.93 -3.40
N GLN A 684 15.40 20.17 -2.52
CA GLN A 684 15.74 19.25 -1.45
C GLN A 684 14.61 19.17 -0.41
N ALA A 685 14.05 20.31 0.02
CA ALA A 685 12.91 20.35 0.93
C ALA A 685 11.68 19.66 0.33
N GLU A 686 11.38 19.88 -0.95
CA GLU A 686 10.29 19.16 -1.65
C GLU A 686 10.56 17.66 -1.75
N ARG A 687 11.81 17.23 -1.95
CA ARG A 687 12.17 15.80 -1.95
C ARG A 687 11.99 15.18 -0.57
N GLU A 688 12.35 15.89 0.49
CA GLU A 688 12.15 15.46 1.88
C GLU A 688 10.66 15.39 2.20
N LEU A 689 9.87 16.42 1.86
CA LEU A 689 8.41 16.41 1.99
C LEU A 689 7.75 15.29 1.17
N CYS A 690 8.21 15.05 -0.06
CA CYS A 690 7.71 13.96 -0.89
C CYS A 690 8.05 12.60 -0.27
N GLN A 691 9.23 12.46 0.32
CA GLN A 691 9.63 11.27 1.04
C GLN A 691 8.76 11.07 2.29
N GLU A 692 8.51 12.12 3.08
CA GLU A 692 7.60 12.09 4.23
C GLU A 692 6.18 11.68 3.80
N ALA A 693 5.66 12.26 2.72
CA ALA A 693 4.36 11.91 2.17
C ALA A 693 4.30 10.46 1.67
N ASP A 694 5.37 9.95 1.05
CA ASP A 694 5.48 8.54 0.64
C ASP A 694 5.54 7.61 1.86
N GLU A 695 6.23 8.01 2.93
CA GLU A 695 6.29 7.28 4.21
C GLU A 695 4.92 7.25 4.91
N GLU A 696 4.21 8.38 4.96
CA GLU A 696 2.83 8.45 5.47
C GLU A 696 1.87 7.61 4.63
N ARG A 697 1.99 7.66 3.30
CA ARG A 697 1.17 6.87 2.40
C ARG A 697 1.43 5.38 2.57
N ALA A 698 2.68 4.97 2.77
CA ALA A 698 3.03 3.59 3.07
C ALA A 698 2.48 3.15 4.43
N HIS A 699 2.55 4.01 5.45
CA HIS A 699 1.96 3.77 6.76
C HIS A 699 0.43 3.62 6.68
N LEU A 700 -0.25 4.49 5.96
CA LEU A 700 -1.68 4.40 5.71
C LEU A 700 -2.05 3.13 4.93
N ALA A 701 -1.23 2.72 3.95
CA ALA A 701 -1.46 1.49 3.20
C ALA A 701 -1.29 0.23 4.07
N ALA A 702 -0.30 0.21 4.98
CA ALA A 702 -0.11 -0.87 5.94
C ALA A 702 -1.30 -0.95 6.91
N ARG A 703 -1.68 0.17 7.52
CA ARG A 703 -2.84 0.26 8.39
C ARG A 703 -4.14 -0.13 7.67
N LYS A 704 -4.27 0.25 6.40
CA LYS A 704 -5.40 -0.17 5.56
C LYS A 704 -5.44 -1.69 5.43
N ARG A 705 -4.31 -2.34 5.12
CA ARG A 705 -4.24 -3.80 5.03
C ARG A 705 -4.60 -4.48 6.35
N GLU A 706 -4.06 -3.99 7.48
CA GLU A 706 -4.41 -4.51 8.81
C GLU A 706 -5.91 -4.38 9.10
N MET A 707 -6.52 -3.27 8.71
CA MET A 707 -7.96 -3.06 8.84
C MET A 707 -8.77 -3.95 7.89
N GLU A 708 -8.30 -4.18 6.66
CA GLU A 708 -8.91 -5.12 5.71
C GLU A 708 -8.86 -6.56 6.25
N ASP A 709 -7.71 -6.98 6.80
CA ASP A 709 -7.56 -8.30 7.43
C ASP A 709 -8.47 -8.45 8.66
N ALA A 710 -8.55 -7.40 9.52
CA ALA A 710 -9.44 -7.39 10.67
C ALA A 710 -10.93 -7.40 10.28
N ILE A 711 -11.31 -6.70 9.20
CA ILE A 711 -12.67 -6.75 8.65
C ILE A 711 -12.98 -8.17 8.16
N SER A 712 -12.07 -8.79 7.40
CA SER A 712 -12.28 -10.16 6.90
C SER A 712 -12.41 -11.16 8.04
N GLU A 713 -11.59 -11.04 9.10
CA GLU A 713 -11.73 -11.88 10.30
C GLU A 713 -13.08 -11.67 11.00
N MET A 714 -13.52 -10.41 11.14
CA MET A 714 -14.82 -10.09 11.75
C MET A 714 -16.01 -10.55 10.91
N GLU A 715 -15.91 -10.47 9.58
CA GLU A 715 -16.92 -11.00 8.64
C GLU A 715 -17.03 -12.52 8.77
N ASN A 716 -15.91 -13.24 8.78
CA ASN A 716 -15.90 -14.69 8.99
C ASN A 716 -16.51 -15.07 10.35
N ARG A 717 -16.17 -14.33 11.42
CA ARG A 717 -16.74 -14.55 12.76
C ARG A 717 -18.23 -14.24 12.82
N LEU A 718 -18.71 -13.26 12.04
CA LEU A 718 -20.12 -12.93 11.95
C LEU A 718 -20.88 -14.06 11.23
N GLU A 719 -20.33 -14.57 10.13
CA GLU A 719 -20.91 -15.70 9.39
C GLU A 719 -20.98 -16.97 10.26
N GLU A 720 -19.92 -17.26 11.04
CA GLU A 720 -19.95 -18.34 12.03
C GLU A 720 -21.01 -18.12 13.13
N ALA A 721 -21.19 -16.88 13.60
CA ALA A 721 -22.20 -16.56 14.59
C ALA A 721 -23.62 -16.68 14.04
N ASP A 722 -23.86 -16.24 12.80
CA ASP A 722 -25.14 -16.40 12.10
C ASP A 722 -25.48 -17.88 11.88
N ASP A 723 -24.50 -18.72 11.54
CA ASP A 723 -24.65 -20.18 11.46
C ASP A 723 -25.02 -20.81 12.81
N VAL A 724 -24.50 -20.27 13.92
CA VAL A 724 -24.84 -20.72 15.28
C VAL A 724 -26.25 -20.25 15.65
N ILE A 725 -26.62 -19.01 15.33
CA ILE A 725 -27.97 -18.47 15.55
C ILE A 725 -28.99 -19.29 14.76
N GLY A 726 -28.74 -19.57 13.48
CA GLY A 726 -29.62 -20.40 12.65
C GLY A 726 -29.81 -21.81 13.21
N ARG A 727 -28.75 -22.41 13.76
CA ARG A 727 -28.86 -23.69 14.49
C ARG A 727 -29.70 -23.58 15.76
N MET A 728 -29.49 -22.55 16.58
CA MET A 728 -30.27 -22.32 17.79
C MET A 728 -31.75 -22.02 17.50
N GLU A 729 -32.06 -21.31 16.41
CA GLU A 729 -33.44 -21.05 15.99
C GLU A 729 -34.14 -22.34 15.54
N SER A 730 -33.43 -23.22 14.81
CA SER A 730 -33.94 -24.55 14.45
C SER A 730 -34.22 -25.40 15.70
N ASP A 731 -33.29 -25.45 16.65
CA ASP A 731 -33.45 -26.20 17.90
C ASP A 731 -34.57 -25.63 18.77
N LYS A 732 -34.70 -24.30 18.83
CA LYS A 732 -35.81 -23.62 19.52
C LYS A 732 -37.14 -23.99 18.88
N ALA A 733 -37.23 -24.01 17.55
CA ALA A 733 -38.46 -24.40 16.85
C ALA A 733 -38.84 -25.88 17.13
N GLN A 734 -37.85 -26.78 17.17
CA GLN A 734 -38.06 -28.18 17.55
C GLN A 734 -38.53 -28.32 19.01
N ASN A 735 -37.87 -27.62 19.95
CA ASN A 735 -38.24 -27.64 21.36
C ASN A 735 -39.62 -27.03 21.61
N GLN A 736 -39.98 -25.95 20.90
CA GLN A 736 -41.33 -25.37 20.95
C GLN A 736 -42.40 -26.30 20.37
N LYS A 737 -42.04 -27.13 19.40
CA LYS A 737 -42.94 -28.18 18.90
C LYS A 737 -43.12 -29.26 19.96
N LEU A 738 -42.03 -29.75 20.55
CA LEU A 738 -42.07 -30.75 21.62
C LEU A 738 -42.86 -30.28 22.84
N LEU A 739 -42.68 -29.01 23.25
CA LEU A 739 -43.45 -28.42 24.36
C LEU A 739 -44.95 -28.39 24.04
N ARG A 740 -45.34 -28.00 22.83
CA ARG A 740 -46.75 -28.03 22.41
C ARG A 740 -47.33 -29.44 22.40
N ASP A 741 -46.56 -30.41 21.89
CA ASP A 741 -46.97 -31.81 21.87
C ASP A 741 -47.15 -32.35 23.32
N LEU A 742 -46.29 -31.93 24.25
CA LEU A 742 -46.39 -32.29 25.67
C LEU A 742 -47.55 -31.57 26.40
N GLU A 743 -47.81 -30.31 26.07
CA GLU A 743 -48.97 -29.55 26.58
C GLU A 743 -50.28 -30.19 26.13
N GLU A 744 -50.39 -30.61 24.87
CA GLU A 744 -51.56 -31.31 24.34
C GLU A 744 -51.76 -32.68 25.01
N GLN A 745 -50.67 -33.44 25.21
CA GLN A 745 -50.73 -34.70 25.96
C GLN A 745 -51.15 -34.51 27.42
N LEU A 746 -50.71 -33.44 28.07
CA LEU A 746 -51.10 -33.13 29.45
C LEU A 746 -52.59 -32.79 29.52
N GLU A 747 -53.10 -32.00 28.56
CA GLU A 747 -54.50 -31.62 28.49
C GLU A 747 -55.41 -32.84 28.25
N ASP A 748 -54.99 -33.76 27.37
CA ASP A 748 -55.69 -35.03 27.13
C ASP A 748 -55.73 -35.94 28.38
N GLU A 749 -54.62 -36.05 29.11
CA GLU A 749 -54.53 -36.80 30.37
C GLU A 749 -55.37 -36.14 31.48
N GLU A 750 -55.41 -34.81 31.56
CA GLU A 750 -56.29 -34.08 32.48
C GLU A 750 -57.78 -34.32 32.17
N GLN A 751 -58.15 -34.34 30.89
CA GLN A 751 -59.52 -34.68 30.46
C GLN A 751 -59.88 -36.13 30.81
N GLN A 752 -58.98 -37.09 30.59
CA GLN A 752 -59.19 -38.49 31.01
C GLN A 752 -59.36 -38.61 32.52
N ARG A 753 -58.54 -37.90 33.30
CA ARG A 753 -58.63 -37.88 34.75
C ARG A 753 -59.96 -37.30 35.24
N GLN A 754 -60.46 -36.22 34.62
CA GLN A 754 -61.78 -35.67 34.95
C GLN A 754 -62.90 -36.68 34.67
N LYS A 755 -62.82 -37.40 33.55
CA LYS A 755 -63.80 -38.44 33.20
C LYS A 755 -63.82 -39.58 34.22
N LEU A 756 -62.65 -40.07 34.63
CA LEU A 756 -62.52 -41.09 35.68
C LEU A 756 -63.05 -40.60 37.04
N GLN A 757 -62.88 -39.32 37.36
CA GLN A 757 -63.42 -38.71 38.58
C GLN A 757 -64.97 -38.73 38.57
N LEU A 758 -65.60 -38.46 37.43
CA LEU A 758 -67.06 -38.54 37.23
C LEU A 758 -67.59 -39.98 37.34
N GLU A 759 -66.85 -40.95 36.80
CA GLU A 759 -67.17 -42.39 36.94
C GLU A 759 -67.06 -42.86 38.39
N LYS A 760 -66.08 -42.35 39.15
CA LYS A 760 -65.96 -42.64 40.58
C LYS A 760 -67.19 -42.16 41.36
N VAL A 761 -67.60 -40.90 41.17
CA VAL A 761 -68.75 -40.31 41.89
C VAL A 761 -70.05 -41.06 41.58
N THR A 762 -70.27 -41.42 40.32
CA THR A 762 -71.45 -42.23 39.93
C THR A 762 -71.43 -43.62 40.54
N THR A 763 -70.26 -44.25 40.68
CA THR A 763 -70.13 -45.56 41.35
C THR A 763 -70.39 -45.45 42.86
N GLU A 764 -69.86 -44.42 43.53
CA GLU A 764 -70.12 -44.15 44.95
C GLU A 764 -71.62 -43.94 45.24
N SER A 765 -72.35 -43.27 44.34
CA SER A 765 -73.81 -43.13 44.47
C SER A 765 -74.58 -44.46 44.42
N LYS A 766 -74.08 -45.45 43.66
CA LYS A 766 -74.70 -46.78 43.56
C LYS A 766 -74.47 -47.59 44.83
N VAL A 767 -73.30 -47.43 45.46
CA VAL A 767 -72.97 -48.08 46.74
C VAL A 767 -73.90 -47.59 47.85
N LYS A 768 -74.15 -46.27 47.95
CA LYS A 768 -75.09 -45.71 48.93
C LYS A 768 -76.50 -46.29 48.84
N LYS A 769 -77.01 -46.50 47.62
CA LYS A 769 -78.33 -47.14 47.44
C LYS A 769 -78.38 -48.57 47.98
N LEU A 770 -77.32 -49.34 47.76
CA LEU A 770 -77.24 -50.71 48.26
C LEU A 770 -77.09 -50.77 49.79
N GLU A 771 -76.46 -49.78 50.41
CA GLU A 771 -76.39 -49.65 51.87
C GLU A 771 -77.76 -49.34 52.51
N GLU A 772 -78.59 -48.51 51.85
CA GLU A 772 -79.96 -48.22 52.30
C GLU A 772 -80.86 -49.47 52.24
N ASP A 773 -80.75 -50.26 51.18
CA ASP A 773 -81.52 -51.52 51.04
C ASP A 773 -81.13 -52.55 52.12
N LEU A 774 -79.86 -52.59 52.53
CA LEU A 774 -79.36 -53.52 53.55
C LEU A 774 -79.88 -53.18 54.95
N ALA A 775 -80.06 -51.89 55.25
CA ALA A 775 -80.63 -51.42 56.52
C ALA A 775 -82.07 -51.88 56.73
N VAL A 776 -82.88 -51.90 55.65
CA VAL A 776 -84.28 -52.37 55.69
C VAL A 776 -84.37 -53.87 55.98
N PHE A 777 -83.44 -54.67 55.43
CA PHE A 777 -83.39 -56.11 55.69
C PHE A 777 -82.99 -56.43 57.14
N THR A 778 -82.08 -55.67 57.75
CA THR A 778 -81.71 -55.84 59.17
C THR A 778 -82.87 -55.58 60.13
N ASP A 779 -83.75 -54.61 59.83
CA ASP A 779 -84.85 -54.23 60.72
C ASP A 779 -85.95 -55.31 60.79
N ASN A 780 -86.19 -56.02 59.68
CA ASN A 780 -87.12 -57.16 59.67
C ASN A 780 -86.61 -58.36 60.49
N ASN A 781 -85.30 -58.57 60.55
CA ASN A 781 -84.70 -59.71 61.25
C ASN A 781 -84.73 -59.52 62.78
N THR A 782 -84.66 -58.28 63.27
CA THR A 782 -84.68 -57.99 64.72
C THR A 782 -86.07 -58.19 65.35
N LYS A 783 -87.17 -58.01 64.60
CA LYS A 783 -88.53 -58.26 65.09
C LYS A 783 -88.79 -59.74 65.36
N LEU A 784 -88.39 -60.64 64.45
CA LEU A 784 -88.55 -62.09 64.62
C LEU A 784 -87.72 -62.65 65.78
N SER A 785 -86.59 -62.02 66.12
CA SER A 785 -85.77 -62.42 67.26
C SER A 785 -86.38 -62.09 68.63
N LYS A 786 -87.31 -61.12 68.73
CA LYS A 786 -87.91 -60.70 70.01
C LYS A 786 -89.02 -61.65 70.49
N ASP A 787 -89.79 -62.23 69.58
CA ASP A 787 -90.89 -63.13 69.92
C ASP A 787 -90.42 -64.50 70.44
N ARG A 788 -89.25 -64.97 70.00
CA ARG A 788 -88.64 -66.23 70.48
C ARG A 788 -88.17 -66.14 71.94
N LYS A 789 -87.72 -64.95 72.37
CA LYS A 789 -87.11 -64.74 73.71
C LYS A 789 -88.14 -64.73 74.84
N MET A 790 -89.35 -64.23 74.58
CA MET A 790 -90.41 -64.11 75.61
C MET A 790 -90.99 -65.46 76.07
N LEU A 791 -90.90 -66.52 75.26
CA LEU A 791 -91.43 -67.85 75.59
C LEU A 791 -90.44 -68.72 76.39
N GLU A 792 -89.13 -68.44 76.29
CA GLU A 792 -88.09 -69.15 77.05
C GLU A 792 -87.91 -68.59 78.48
N GLU A 793 -88.20 -67.29 78.72
CA GLU A 793 -88.03 -66.63 80.03
C GLU A 793 -89.08 -67.05 81.08
N LYS A 794 -90.32 -67.38 80.68
CA LYS A 794 -91.38 -67.77 81.64
C LYS A 794 -91.20 -69.16 82.26
N LEU A 795 -90.39 -70.03 81.66
CA LEU A 795 -90.21 -71.41 82.11
C LEU A 795 -89.03 -71.57 83.09
N ALA A 796 -88.11 -70.59 83.14
CA ALA A 796 -86.93 -70.57 84.02
C ALA A 796 -87.16 -69.81 85.36
N GLU A 797 -88.10 -68.88 85.40
CA GLU A 797 -88.34 -68.02 86.58
C GLU A 797 -89.10 -68.74 87.71
N MET A 798 -89.95 -69.73 87.38
CA MET A 798 -90.69 -70.53 88.37
C MET A 798 -89.83 -71.59 89.09
N THR A 799 -88.61 -71.88 88.60
CA THR A 799 -87.72 -72.90 89.18
C THR A 799 -86.65 -72.33 90.11
N SER A 800 -86.34 -71.01 90.04
CA SER A 800 -85.30 -70.37 90.86
C SER A 800 -85.83 -69.61 92.08
N ASN A 801 -87.14 -69.36 92.15
CA ASN A 801 -87.80 -68.62 93.25
C ASN A 801 -87.92 -69.38 94.58
N LEU A 802 -87.34 -70.57 94.72
CA LEU A 802 -87.64 -71.40 95.89
C LEU A 802 -86.45 -72.07 96.51
N ALA A 803 -85.27 -72.03 95.90
CA ALA A 803 -84.19 -72.84 96.43
C ALA A 803 -83.63 -72.20 97.68
N GLU A 804 -82.96 -71.06 97.59
CA GLU A 804 -82.02 -70.85 98.67
C GLU A 804 -81.38 -69.49 98.58
N GLU A 805 -81.31 -68.92 99.77
CA GLU A 805 -80.26 -68.03 100.16
C GLU A 805 -80.46 -66.63 99.60
N GLU A 806 -81.37 -65.89 100.24
CA GLU A 806 -81.29 -65.65 101.70
C GLU A 806 -79.85 -65.36 102.13
N GLU A 807 -79.70 -64.43 103.04
CA GLU A 807 -78.52 -64.41 103.89
C GLU A 807 -77.19 -64.12 103.17
N LYS A 808 -76.86 -62.82 103.19
CA LYS A 808 -75.50 -62.23 103.09
C LYS A 808 -75.13 -61.85 101.65
N SER A 809 -75.02 -60.58 101.29
CA SER A 809 -74.10 -59.68 101.97
C SER A 809 -74.21 -58.27 101.39
N LYS A 810 -75.20 -57.51 101.88
CA LYS A 810 -75.19 -56.03 101.95
C LYS A 810 -73.75 -55.50 102.09
N GLY A 811 -73.27 -54.67 101.15
CA GLY A 811 -71.98 -53.98 101.39
C GLY A 811 -71.41 -53.13 100.25
N LEU A 812 -71.23 -53.65 99.05
CA LEU A 812 -70.08 -53.18 98.24
C LEU A 812 -70.39 -52.30 97.01
N GLY A 813 -70.88 -51.10 97.30
CA GLY A 813 -70.27 -49.92 96.67
C GLY A 813 -71.10 -49.29 95.56
N LYS A 814 -71.96 -48.30 95.83
CA LYS A 814 -71.59 -46.95 96.35
C LYS A 814 -70.33 -46.30 95.72
N LEU A 815 -69.61 -46.96 94.80
CA LEU A 815 -68.36 -46.47 94.21
C LEU A 815 -68.55 -45.92 92.79
N LYS A 816 -69.56 -46.38 92.04
CA LYS A 816 -69.71 -46.00 90.64
C LYS A 816 -70.23 -44.56 90.45
N THR A 817 -70.99 -44.03 91.42
CA THR A 817 -71.63 -42.70 91.38
C THR A 817 -70.67 -41.51 91.34
N LYS A 818 -69.35 -41.70 91.49
CA LYS A 818 -68.37 -40.60 91.47
C LYS A 818 -67.90 -40.16 90.07
N TYR A 819 -68.05 -40.97 89.04
CA TYR A 819 -67.45 -40.67 87.73
C TYR A 819 -68.35 -39.86 86.79
N GLU A 820 -69.67 -39.83 87.00
CA GLU A 820 -70.60 -39.08 86.15
C GLU A 820 -70.57 -37.55 86.42
N GLN A 821 -70.03 -37.11 87.55
CA GLN A 821 -69.93 -35.68 87.91
C GLN A 821 -68.85 -34.91 87.13
N ILE A 822 -67.85 -35.59 86.56
CA ILE A 822 -66.73 -34.93 85.85
C ILE A 822 -67.14 -34.47 84.43
N ILE A 823 -68.23 -35.04 83.87
CA ILE A 823 -68.72 -34.71 82.53
C ILE A 823 -69.50 -33.38 82.51
N ALA A 824 -70.02 -32.90 83.64
CA ALA A 824 -70.76 -31.64 83.71
C ALA A 824 -69.89 -30.37 83.60
N ASP A 825 -68.58 -30.43 83.89
CA ASP A 825 -67.73 -29.24 84.03
C ASP A 825 -67.05 -28.75 82.73
N LEU A 826 -67.10 -29.55 81.64
CA LEU A 826 -66.41 -29.21 80.39
C LEU A 826 -67.31 -28.56 79.34
N GLU A 827 -68.63 -28.79 79.38
CA GLU A 827 -69.58 -28.21 78.40
C GLU A 827 -69.95 -26.74 78.70
N GLU A 828 -69.82 -26.28 79.96
CA GLU A 828 -70.09 -24.88 80.33
C GLU A 828 -68.96 -23.90 79.92
N LYS A 829 -67.73 -24.40 79.73
CA LYS A 829 -66.58 -23.56 79.33
C LYS A 829 -66.61 -23.13 77.87
N LEU A 830 -67.23 -23.93 76.98
CA LEU A 830 -67.26 -23.65 75.54
C LEU A 830 -68.24 -22.52 75.15
N ARG A 831 -69.29 -22.28 75.96
CA ARG A 831 -70.24 -21.17 75.74
C ARG A 831 -69.68 -19.79 76.15
N LYS A 832 -68.81 -19.72 77.15
CA LYS A 832 -68.19 -18.45 77.61
C LYS A 832 -67.16 -17.88 76.63
N GLU A 833 -66.55 -18.72 75.80
CA GLU A 833 -65.49 -18.31 74.84
C GLU A 833 -66.04 -17.58 73.59
N GLN A 834 -67.31 -17.78 73.23
CA GLN A 834 -67.91 -17.18 72.02
C GLN A 834 -68.45 -15.74 72.26
N GLU A 835 -68.79 -15.38 73.49
CA GLU A 835 -69.17 -14.00 73.87
C GLU A 835 -67.94 -13.10 74.12
N ALA A 836 -66.80 -13.66 74.52
CA ALA A 836 -65.55 -12.93 74.72
C ALA A 836 -64.93 -12.40 73.40
N ARG A 837 -65.20 -13.03 72.25
CA ARG A 837 -64.66 -12.59 70.94
C ARG A 837 -65.28 -11.30 70.39
N LYS A 838 -66.48 -10.89 70.84
CA LYS A 838 -67.13 -9.63 70.42
C LYS A 838 -66.74 -8.39 71.25
N GLU A 839 -66.25 -8.58 72.48
CA GLU A 839 -65.69 -7.51 73.33
C GLU A 839 -64.22 -7.20 72.98
N LEU A 840 -63.46 -8.19 72.49
CA LEU A 840 -62.05 -8.06 72.12
C LEU A 840 -61.80 -7.13 70.91
N GLU A 841 -62.78 -6.90 70.04
CA GLU A 841 -62.65 -6.02 68.88
C GLU A 841 -62.87 -4.53 69.22
N LYS A 842 -63.46 -4.21 70.39
CA LYS A 842 -63.50 -2.85 70.96
C LYS A 842 -62.28 -2.54 71.83
N MET A 843 -61.68 -3.54 72.49
CA MET A 843 -60.45 -3.38 73.28
C MET A 843 -59.18 -3.21 72.43
N ARG A 844 -59.16 -3.73 71.20
CA ARG A 844 -58.05 -3.51 70.25
C ARG A 844 -57.78 -2.03 69.92
N ARG A 845 -58.78 -1.13 69.97
CA ARG A 845 -58.60 0.32 69.76
C ARG A 845 -58.21 1.13 71.01
N ARG A 846 -58.27 0.54 72.21
CA ARG A 846 -57.76 1.14 73.46
C ARG A 846 -56.34 0.67 73.80
N LEU A 847 -56.00 -0.56 73.41
CA LEU A 847 -54.69 -1.17 73.64
C LEU A 847 -53.58 -0.61 72.72
N GLU A 848 -53.92 0.06 71.61
CA GLU A 848 -52.95 0.84 70.82
C GLU A 848 -52.46 2.11 71.54
N GLN A 849 -53.13 2.55 72.62
CA GLN A 849 -52.72 3.71 73.44
C GLN A 849 -51.98 3.28 74.73
N GLU A 850 -52.19 2.04 75.22
CA GLU A 850 -51.50 1.47 76.41
C GLU A 850 -50.13 0.82 76.09
N ILE A 851 -49.86 0.50 74.82
CA ILE A 851 -48.51 0.06 74.36
C ILE A 851 -47.46 1.18 74.49
N SER A 852 -47.89 2.45 74.63
CA SER A 852 -47.02 3.59 74.93
C SER A 852 -46.60 3.67 76.40
N GLU A 853 -47.27 3.00 77.34
CA GLU A 853 -46.96 3.01 78.78
C GLU A 853 -46.29 1.69 79.23
N LEU A 854 -46.48 0.59 78.51
CA LEU A 854 -45.85 -0.71 78.82
C LEU A 854 -44.35 -0.80 78.43
N ARG A 855 -43.80 0.24 77.79
CA ARG A 855 -42.33 0.43 77.68
C ARG A 855 -41.67 0.68 79.04
N ASP A 856 -42.42 1.09 80.07
CA ASP A 856 -41.92 1.31 81.44
C ASP A 856 -42.06 0.08 82.38
N GLN A 857 -42.68 -1.01 81.94
CA GLN A 857 -42.73 -2.28 82.71
C GLN A 857 -41.69 -3.32 82.26
N LEU A 858 -40.77 -2.91 81.39
CA LEU A 858 -39.53 -3.63 81.09
C LEU A 858 -38.60 -3.77 82.32
N ALA A 859 -38.92 -3.12 83.44
CA ALA A 859 -38.13 -3.15 84.68
C ALA A 859 -38.53 -4.25 85.70
N ASP A 860 -39.72 -4.87 85.62
CA ASP A 860 -40.21 -5.76 86.71
C ASP A 860 -40.24 -7.26 86.38
N LYS A 861 -39.92 -7.66 85.14
CA LYS A 861 -39.84 -9.07 84.73
C LYS A 861 -38.42 -9.59 84.50
N GLU A 862 -37.41 -8.85 84.97
CA GLU A 862 -36.15 -9.43 85.45
C GLU A 862 -36.39 -10.38 86.66
N ASN A 863 -37.54 -10.30 87.33
CA ASN A 863 -37.80 -11.04 88.57
C ASN A 863 -38.50 -12.42 88.46
N GLN A 864 -38.83 -12.95 87.28
CA GLN A 864 -39.56 -14.24 87.25
C GLN A 864 -39.11 -15.28 86.21
N ILE A 865 -38.15 -14.97 85.35
CA ILE A 865 -37.56 -15.98 84.45
C ILE A 865 -36.47 -16.84 85.13
N SER A 866 -35.92 -16.44 86.28
CA SER A 866 -35.00 -17.31 87.03
C SER A 866 -35.67 -18.19 88.10
N ASP A 867 -36.95 -17.95 88.42
CA ASP A 867 -37.75 -18.83 89.29
C ASP A 867 -38.15 -20.16 88.59
N LEU A 868 -37.82 -20.27 87.29
CA LEU A 868 -37.86 -21.50 86.49
C LEU A 868 -36.60 -22.38 86.62
N GLN A 869 -35.59 -22.00 87.43
CA GLN A 869 -34.41 -22.84 87.64
C GLN A 869 -34.45 -23.72 88.91
N LEU A 870 -35.43 -23.60 89.81
CA LEU A 870 -35.38 -24.40 91.06
C LEU A 870 -36.69 -24.98 91.58
N ARG A 871 -37.72 -25.12 90.73
CA ARG A 871 -38.81 -26.08 90.96
C ARG A 871 -38.80 -27.30 90.04
N TRP A 872 -37.87 -27.34 89.09
CA TRP A 872 -37.52 -28.55 88.34
C TRP A 872 -36.81 -29.60 89.22
N LEU A 873 -36.49 -29.30 90.48
CA LEU A 873 -35.79 -30.22 91.37
C LEU A 873 -36.44 -30.39 92.75
N ARG A 874 -37.78 -30.41 92.82
CA ARG A 874 -38.46 -30.85 94.04
C ARG A 874 -39.03 -32.26 94.01
N GLU A 875 -39.13 -32.93 92.87
CA GLU A 875 -39.87 -34.21 92.91
C GLU A 875 -39.50 -35.21 91.82
N THR A 876 -38.22 -35.26 91.44
CA THR A 876 -37.66 -36.54 91.02
C THR A 876 -37.52 -37.42 92.27
N ARG A 877 -38.58 -38.19 92.52
CA ARG A 877 -38.60 -39.42 93.31
C ARG A 877 -38.39 -39.28 94.82
N SER A 878 -39.50 -38.94 95.46
CA SER A 878 -40.03 -39.82 96.52
C SER A 878 -40.25 -41.23 95.94
N CYS A 879 -39.19 -42.05 95.89
CA CYS A 879 -39.32 -43.47 96.22
C CYS A 879 -39.41 -43.50 97.76
N SER A 880 -40.59 -43.79 98.34
CA SER A 880 -40.97 -45.16 98.75
C SER A 880 -39.95 -45.71 99.78
N ILE A 881 -40.23 -46.00 101.06
CA ILE A 881 -41.44 -46.51 101.71
C ILE A 881 -41.17 -46.66 103.24
N LEU A 882 -42.19 -46.42 104.08
CA LEU A 882 -42.52 -46.92 105.46
C LEU A 882 -41.56 -46.77 106.70
N SER A 883 -42.00 -45.98 107.71
CA SER A 883 -42.49 -46.33 109.09
C SER A 883 -41.85 -47.49 109.91
N PRO A 884 -41.98 -47.59 111.27
CA PRO A 884 -41.85 -46.69 112.45
C PRO A 884 -41.00 -47.39 113.60
N PRO A 885 -41.11 -47.16 114.94
CA PRO A 885 -41.07 -45.96 115.82
C PRO A 885 -40.01 -46.07 116.97
N VAL A 886 -40.08 -45.13 117.92
CA VAL A 886 -39.60 -45.18 119.34
C VAL A 886 -38.14 -44.78 119.65
N THR A 887 -38.04 -43.92 120.68
CA THR A 887 -36.98 -43.83 121.72
C THR A 887 -35.62 -43.28 121.25
N ILE A 888 -34.96 -42.30 121.87
CA ILE A 888 -34.71 -42.04 123.29
C ILE A 888 -34.27 -40.57 123.43
N LEU A 889 -34.63 -39.94 124.54
CA LEU A 889 -34.01 -38.74 125.15
C LEU A 889 -34.30 -37.36 124.55
N CYS A 890 -35.42 -36.83 125.03
CA CYS A 890 -35.51 -35.53 125.71
C CYS A 890 -34.23 -34.69 125.85
N ARG A 891 -34.43 -33.37 125.64
CA ARG A 891 -33.69 -32.25 126.24
C ARG A 891 -32.22 -32.10 125.85
N LYS A 892 -31.95 -31.26 124.82
CA LYS A 892 -30.79 -30.31 124.77
C LYS A 892 -30.65 -29.53 123.44
N MET A 893 -31.71 -28.97 122.86
CA MET A 893 -31.61 -28.43 121.48
C MET A 893 -32.16 -27.02 121.26
N TYR A 894 -32.08 -26.12 122.26
CA TYR A 894 -32.60 -24.75 122.10
C TYR A 894 -31.69 -23.60 122.57
N VAL A 895 -30.49 -23.84 123.14
CA VAL A 895 -29.64 -22.72 123.65
C VAL A 895 -28.15 -22.87 123.31
N CYS A 896 -27.77 -23.74 122.35
CA CYS A 896 -26.37 -23.82 121.86
C CYS A 896 -26.21 -23.60 120.34
N MET A 897 -27.27 -23.19 119.64
CA MET A 897 -27.20 -22.70 118.25
C MET A 897 -26.53 -21.34 118.12
N VAL A 898 -26.15 -20.70 119.23
CA VAL A 898 -25.63 -19.31 119.28
C VAL A 898 -24.09 -19.22 119.30
N LEU A 899 -23.34 -20.31 119.48
CA LEU A 899 -21.87 -20.21 119.64
C LEU A 899 -21.00 -20.94 118.61
N TYR A 900 -21.56 -21.80 117.76
CA TYR A 900 -20.80 -22.41 116.66
C TYR A 900 -20.87 -21.58 115.36
N ARG A 901 -21.95 -20.82 115.16
CA ARG A 901 -22.17 -20.00 113.95
C ARG A 901 -21.34 -18.71 113.92
N LYS A 902 -20.86 -18.23 115.08
CA LYS A 902 -20.03 -17.02 115.22
C LYS A 902 -18.57 -17.23 114.79
N ASN A 903 -18.05 -18.46 114.86
CA ASN A 903 -16.65 -18.77 114.48
C ASN A 903 -16.46 -19.17 113.01
N GLN A 904 -17.55 -19.50 112.28
CA GLN A 904 -17.49 -19.66 110.82
C GLN A 904 -17.56 -18.30 110.08
N LEU A 905 -18.21 -17.30 110.69
CA LEU A 905 -18.34 -15.93 110.16
C LEU A 905 -17.05 -15.08 110.24
N GLN A 906 -16.03 -15.49 111.00
CA GLN A 906 -14.71 -14.85 111.01
C GLN A 906 -13.70 -15.48 110.03
N LYS A 907 -14.06 -16.61 109.40
CA LYS A 907 -13.29 -17.24 108.32
C LYS A 907 -13.77 -16.77 106.94
N ALA A 908 -15.09 -16.53 106.81
CA ALA A 908 -15.69 -15.86 105.66
C ALA A 908 -15.25 -14.38 105.48
N LEU A 909 -14.77 -13.72 106.55
CA LEU A 909 -14.27 -12.33 106.47
C LEU A 909 -12.90 -12.21 105.78
N ARG A 910 -12.10 -13.29 105.72
CA ARG A 910 -10.81 -13.32 105.00
C ARG A 910 -10.93 -13.77 103.53
N GLU A 911 -12.02 -14.46 103.19
CA GLU A 911 -12.37 -14.78 101.80
C GLU A 911 -13.02 -13.57 101.10
N MET A 912 -13.80 -12.75 101.82
CA MET A 912 -14.35 -11.48 101.30
C MET A 912 -13.33 -10.32 101.21
N GLU A 913 -12.19 -10.39 101.92
CA GLU A 913 -11.06 -9.46 101.72
C GLU A 913 -10.23 -9.80 100.47
N GLY A 914 -10.29 -11.05 99.98
CA GLY A 914 -9.71 -11.48 98.69
C GLY A 914 -10.56 -11.06 97.49
N GLU A 915 -11.88 -11.20 97.58
CA GLU A 915 -12.81 -10.70 96.54
C GLU A 915 -12.77 -9.16 96.38
N LEU A 916 -12.33 -8.41 97.40
CA LEU A 916 -12.12 -6.96 97.32
C LEU A 916 -10.80 -6.58 96.58
N ASN A 917 -9.80 -7.47 96.55
CA ASN A 917 -8.58 -7.26 95.77
C ASN A 917 -8.75 -7.65 94.30
N ASP A 918 -9.53 -8.70 94.02
CA ASP A 918 -9.87 -9.09 92.64
C ASP A 918 -10.72 -8.01 91.94
N LEU A 919 -11.67 -7.39 92.66
CA LEU A 919 -12.42 -6.21 92.16
C LEU A 919 -11.54 -4.95 91.96
N LYS A 920 -10.38 -4.89 92.62
CA LYS A 920 -9.43 -3.76 92.52
C LYS A 920 -8.49 -3.93 91.34
N ASP A 921 -8.07 -5.16 91.04
CA ASP A 921 -7.36 -5.49 89.79
C ASP A 921 -8.27 -5.33 88.57
N ASP A 922 -9.56 -5.69 88.67
CA ASP A 922 -10.55 -5.45 87.61
C ASP A 922 -10.77 -3.94 87.34
N PHE A 923 -10.80 -3.10 88.38
CA PHE A 923 -10.87 -1.64 88.27
C PHE A 923 -9.59 -1.02 87.63
N ASP A 924 -8.40 -1.56 87.93
CA ASP A 924 -7.15 -1.09 87.31
C ASP A 924 -6.96 -1.60 85.86
N THR A 925 -7.53 -2.76 85.48
CA THR A 925 -7.64 -3.18 84.06
C THR A 925 -8.63 -2.32 83.28
N GLU A 926 -9.76 -1.94 83.87
CA GLU A 926 -10.73 -1.02 83.25
C GLU A 926 -10.12 0.40 83.09
N LYS A 927 -9.29 0.84 84.05
CA LYS A 927 -8.54 2.10 83.99
C LYS A 927 -7.42 2.09 82.94
N LYS A 928 -6.72 0.95 82.75
CA LYS A 928 -5.74 0.77 81.65
C LYS A 928 -6.39 0.68 80.27
N ASN A 929 -7.56 0.07 80.16
CA ASN A 929 -8.33 0.04 78.91
C ASN A 929 -8.90 1.42 78.55
N ARG A 930 -9.31 2.21 79.55
CA ARG A 930 -9.73 3.62 79.37
C ARG A 930 -8.56 4.54 79.02
N GLN A 931 -7.38 4.36 79.62
CA GLN A 931 -6.16 5.08 79.21
C GLN A 931 -5.66 4.68 77.82
N ARG A 932 -5.81 3.42 77.38
CA ARG A 932 -5.51 3.01 76.00
C ARG A 932 -6.50 3.58 74.99
N ALA A 933 -7.78 3.65 75.34
CA ALA A 933 -8.81 4.30 74.52
C ALA A 933 -8.61 5.83 74.45
N ASP A 934 -8.24 6.50 75.54
CA ASP A 934 -7.93 7.93 75.55
C ASP A 934 -6.58 8.26 74.89
N GLN A 935 -5.59 7.35 74.94
CA GLN A 935 -4.33 7.47 74.19
C GLN A 935 -4.56 7.26 72.68
N GLN A 936 -5.32 6.25 72.27
CA GLN A 936 -5.73 6.09 70.85
C GLN A 936 -6.57 7.26 70.36
N ARG A 937 -7.39 7.89 71.22
CA ARG A 937 -8.15 9.10 70.87
C ARG A 937 -7.26 10.35 70.79
N LYS A 938 -6.16 10.41 71.55
CA LYS A 938 -5.13 11.47 71.44
C LYS A 938 -4.24 11.25 70.23
N ASP A 939 -3.78 10.04 69.96
CA ASP A 939 -2.96 9.70 68.79
C ASP A 939 -3.77 9.91 67.50
N LEU A 940 -5.06 9.52 67.46
CA LEU A 940 -5.97 9.84 66.35
C LEU A 940 -6.32 11.33 66.24
N SER A 941 -6.19 12.11 67.33
CA SER A 941 -6.43 13.56 67.34
C SER A 941 -5.18 14.34 66.93
N GLU A 942 -3.98 13.87 67.30
CA GLU A 942 -2.68 14.39 66.84
C GLU A 942 -2.42 13.98 65.38
N GLU A 943 -2.83 12.79 64.94
CA GLU A 943 -2.87 12.42 63.51
C GLU A 943 -3.91 13.24 62.74
N LEU A 944 -5.06 13.62 63.35
CA LEU A 944 -6.04 14.53 62.73
C LEU A 944 -5.55 15.98 62.66
N GLU A 945 -4.77 16.46 63.64
CA GLU A 945 -4.16 17.80 63.62
C GLU A 945 -2.95 17.85 62.68
N ALA A 946 -2.14 16.78 62.61
CA ALA A 946 -1.07 16.62 61.62
C ALA A 946 -1.64 16.50 60.19
N LEU A 947 -2.68 15.69 59.98
CA LEU A 947 -3.42 15.65 58.72
C LEU A 947 -4.14 16.97 58.42
N LYS A 948 -4.56 17.76 59.42
CA LYS A 948 -5.12 19.11 59.19
C LYS A 948 -4.06 20.12 58.79
N THR A 949 -2.85 20.07 59.36
CA THR A 949 -1.75 20.96 58.96
C THR A 949 -1.17 20.55 57.61
N GLU A 950 -1.10 19.25 57.32
CA GLU A 950 -0.76 18.72 55.99
C GLU A 950 -1.88 18.98 54.97
N LEU A 951 -3.16 19.02 55.39
CA LEU A 951 -4.31 19.46 54.59
C LEU A 951 -4.31 20.99 54.38
N GLU A 952 -3.82 21.79 55.33
CA GLU A 952 -3.66 23.25 55.21
C GLU A 952 -2.49 23.62 54.26
N GLU A 953 -1.36 22.91 54.33
CA GLU A 953 -0.25 23.05 53.36
C GLU A 953 -0.60 22.47 51.97
N THR A 954 -1.39 21.38 51.91
CA THR A 954 -1.96 20.86 50.65
C THR A 954 -3.17 21.64 50.13
N THR A 955 -3.81 22.50 50.93
CA THR A 955 -4.84 23.44 50.44
C THR A 955 -4.23 24.76 49.96
N GLU A 956 -3.07 25.21 50.44
CA GLU A 956 -2.34 26.31 49.78
C GLU A 956 -1.68 25.87 48.47
N THR A 957 -1.01 24.71 48.43
CA THR A 957 -0.48 24.15 47.17
C THR A 957 -1.60 23.63 46.26
N GLY A 958 -2.68 23.11 46.85
CA GLY A 958 -3.93 22.77 46.19
C GLY A 958 -4.67 23.97 45.63
N ALA A 959 -4.68 25.14 46.29
CA ALA A 959 -5.28 26.36 45.75
C ALA A 959 -4.53 26.86 44.52
N VAL A 960 -3.19 26.79 44.50
CA VAL A 960 -2.38 27.11 43.32
C VAL A 960 -2.61 26.10 42.19
N GLN A 961 -2.65 24.80 42.50
CA GLN A 961 -2.96 23.76 41.51
C GLN A 961 -4.40 23.82 41.02
N GLN A 962 -5.37 24.17 41.87
CA GLN A 962 -6.78 24.29 41.55
C GLN A 962 -7.06 25.58 40.79
N GLN A 963 -6.29 26.65 41.00
CA GLN A 963 -6.33 27.86 40.17
C GLN A 963 -5.72 27.62 38.78
N ILE A 964 -4.60 26.89 38.69
CA ILE A 964 -4.04 26.44 37.40
C ILE A 964 -4.98 25.43 36.72
N ARG A 965 -5.66 24.56 37.48
CA ARG A 965 -6.65 23.61 36.95
C ARG A 965 -7.93 24.32 36.55
N LEU A 966 -8.35 25.39 37.23
CA LEU A 966 -9.49 26.23 36.84
C LEU A 966 -9.17 27.06 35.60
N GLU A 967 -7.94 27.57 35.46
CA GLU A 967 -7.48 28.26 34.24
C GLU A 967 -7.37 27.28 33.07
N ARG A 968 -6.86 26.05 33.31
CA ARG A 968 -6.86 24.97 32.32
C ARG A 968 -8.26 24.48 32.01
N GLU A 969 -9.16 24.37 32.97
CA GLU A 969 -10.57 24.02 32.77
C GLU A 969 -11.30 25.14 32.03
N GLN A 970 -11.03 26.41 32.31
CA GLN A 970 -11.57 27.54 31.55
C GLN A 970 -10.97 27.62 30.13
N GLN A 971 -9.70 27.28 29.93
CA GLN A 971 -9.11 27.15 28.60
C GLN A 971 -9.68 25.95 27.85
N VAL A 972 -9.85 24.80 28.51
CA VAL A 972 -10.47 23.61 27.95
C VAL A 972 -11.94 23.84 27.68
N GLU A 973 -12.65 24.63 28.49
CA GLU A 973 -14.05 25.02 28.28
C GLU A 973 -14.18 26.06 27.19
N LYS A 974 -13.26 27.04 27.08
CA LYS A 974 -13.18 27.94 25.93
C LYS A 974 -12.84 27.20 24.65
N LEU A 975 -11.91 26.26 24.69
CA LEU A 975 -11.56 25.40 23.56
C LEU A 975 -12.69 24.44 23.22
N LYS A 976 -13.39 23.86 24.21
CA LYS A 976 -14.60 23.06 23.99
C LYS A 976 -15.72 23.89 23.42
N LYS A 977 -15.99 25.11 23.91
CA LYS A 977 -16.98 26.02 23.34
C LYS A 977 -16.60 26.49 21.95
N SER A 978 -15.32 26.73 21.68
CA SER A 978 -14.82 27.06 20.35
C SER A 978 -14.94 25.87 19.41
N LEU A 979 -14.62 24.66 19.89
CA LEU A 979 -14.74 23.42 19.13
C LEU A 979 -16.22 23.04 18.92
N GLU A 980 -17.09 23.30 19.89
CA GLU A 980 -18.54 23.12 19.79
C GLU A 980 -19.16 24.18 18.90
N GLN A 981 -18.69 25.44 18.92
CA GLN A 981 -19.11 26.47 17.96
C GLN A 981 -18.64 26.16 16.55
N GLU A 982 -17.40 25.69 16.38
CA GLU A 982 -16.84 25.34 15.08
C GLU A 982 -17.47 24.03 14.56
N SER A 983 -17.73 23.07 15.44
CA SER A 983 -18.51 21.87 15.16
C SER A 983 -19.95 22.22 14.82
N ALA A 984 -20.60 23.11 15.57
CA ALA A 984 -21.95 23.58 15.28
C ALA A 984 -22.01 24.38 13.98
N GLN A 985 -20.99 25.21 13.67
CA GLN A 985 -20.87 25.88 12.38
C GLN A 985 -20.65 24.89 11.23
N LYS A 986 -19.77 23.90 11.40
CA LYS A 986 -19.55 22.84 10.40
C LYS A 986 -20.80 21.99 10.23
N THR A 987 -21.51 21.69 11.31
CA THR A 987 -22.77 20.93 11.28
C THR A 987 -23.87 21.77 10.63
N ALA A 988 -23.95 23.08 10.93
CA ALA A 988 -24.87 24.02 10.31
C ALA A 988 -24.59 24.17 8.81
N GLN A 989 -23.32 24.30 8.41
CA GLN A 989 -22.90 24.31 7.01
C GLN A 989 -23.21 22.98 6.33
N LEU A 990 -22.96 21.84 6.99
CA LEU A 990 -23.34 20.52 6.48
C LEU A 990 -24.86 20.38 6.34
N THR A 991 -25.66 20.91 7.27
CA THR A 991 -27.12 20.91 7.15
C THR A 991 -27.61 21.87 6.07
N GLU A 992 -26.98 23.03 5.87
CA GLU A 992 -27.31 23.96 4.80
C GLU A 992 -26.96 23.36 3.43
N VAL A 993 -25.81 22.69 3.33
CA VAL A 993 -25.39 21.96 2.13
C VAL A 993 -26.30 20.75 1.88
N LYS A 994 -26.67 19.99 2.92
CA LYS A 994 -27.67 18.92 2.81
C LYS A 994 -29.04 19.44 2.40
N GLN A 995 -29.47 20.59 2.90
CA GLN A 995 -30.73 21.23 2.50
C GLN A 995 -30.66 21.74 1.06
N LYS A 996 -29.54 22.32 0.62
CA LYS A 996 -29.32 22.73 -0.77
C LYS A 996 -29.33 21.53 -1.72
N TYR A 997 -28.66 20.44 -1.36
CA TYR A 997 -28.69 19.21 -2.15
C TYR A 997 -30.04 18.54 -2.11
N SER A 998 -30.74 18.53 -0.97
CA SER A 998 -32.11 18.02 -0.88
C SER A 998 -33.07 18.83 -1.74
N ALA A 999 -32.96 20.17 -1.73
CA ALA A 999 -33.76 21.04 -2.58
C ALA A 999 -33.41 20.89 -4.07
N GLN A 1000 -32.13 20.68 -4.42
CA GLN A 1000 -31.73 20.33 -5.78
C GLN A 1000 -32.28 18.96 -6.20
N ILE A 1001 -32.26 17.97 -5.32
CA ILE A 1001 -32.84 16.64 -5.58
C ILE A 1001 -34.35 16.75 -5.73
N GLU A 1002 -35.04 17.56 -4.92
CA GLU A 1002 -36.47 17.82 -5.07
C GLU A 1002 -36.79 18.57 -6.38
N SER A 1003 -35.96 19.55 -6.76
CA SER A 1003 -36.08 20.25 -8.04
C SER A 1003 -35.87 19.30 -9.22
N LEU A 1004 -34.84 18.45 -9.16
CA LEU A 1004 -34.57 17.45 -10.19
C LEU A 1004 -35.67 16.38 -10.23
N ASN A 1005 -36.21 15.96 -9.10
CA ASN A 1005 -37.35 15.04 -9.05
C ASN A 1005 -38.62 15.68 -9.62
N ASN A 1006 -38.86 16.97 -9.35
CA ASN A 1006 -39.97 17.71 -9.95
C ASN A 1006 -39.80 17.90 -11.46
N GLU A 1007 -38.57 18.15 -11.94
CA GLU A 1007 -38.25 18.15 -13.38
C GLU A 1007 -38.44 16.76 -13.98
N LEU A 1008 -38.04 15.71 -13.28
CA LEU A 1008 -38.18 14.32 -13.72
C LEU A 1008 -39.66 13.89 -13.77
N ASP A 1009 -40.48 14.33 -12.83
CA ASP A 1009 -41.93 14.10 -12.84
C ASP A 1009 -42.64 14.95 -13.90
N ASN A 1010 -42.18 16.18 -14.17
CA ASN A 1010 -42.65 16.96 -15.31
C ASN A 1010 -42.25 16.31 -16.64
N LEU A 1011 -41.05 15.74 -16.74
CA LEU A 1011 -40.58 14.98 -17.89
C LEU A 1011 -41.37 13.67 -18.06
N LYS A 1012 -41.73 12.98 -16.96
CA LYS A 1012 -42.62 11.81 -17.02
C LYS A 1012 -44.04 12.19 -17.46
N LYS A 1013 -44.59 13.31 -16.97
CA LYS A 1013 -45.91 13.80 -17.40
C LYS A 1013 -45.91 14.18 -18.87
N THR A 1014 -44.92 14.95 -19.34
CA THR A 1014 -44.76 15.29 -20.75
C THR A 1014 -44.54 14.05 -21.61
N LYS A 1015 -43.72 13.09 -21.18
CA LYS A 1015 -43.58 11.78 -21.83
C LYS A 1015 -44.91 11.05 -21.93
N SER A 1016 -45.68 10.96 -20.85
CA SER A 1016 -47.02 10.33 -20.88
C SER A 1016 -47.99 11.05 -21.83
N GLY A 1017 -47.85 12.37 -21.95
CA GLY A 1017 -48.63 13.19 -22.87
C GLY A 1017 -48.25 12.93 -24.32
N ILE A 1018 -46.95 12.81 -24.60
CA ILE A 1018 -46.41 12.43 -25.90
C ILE A 1018 -46.81 10.99 -26.26
N ASP A 1019 -46.75 10.05 -25.32
CA ASP A 1019 -47.16 8.66 -25.55
C ASP A 1019 -48.66 8.56 -25.84
N LYS A 1020 -49.50 9.35 -25.15
CA LYS A 1020 -50.94 9.47 -25.48
C LYS A 1020 -51.17 10.12 -26.85
N ALA A 1021 -50.44 11.19 -27.17
CA ALA A 1021 -50.53 11.83 -28.49
C ALA A 1021 -50.08 10.88 -29.60
N LYS A 1022 -49.03 10.09 -29.35
CA LYS A 1022 -48.55 9.05 -30.26
C LYS A 1022 -49.59 7.95 -30.45
N SER A 1023 -50.19 7.46 -29.37
CA SER A 1023 -51.26 6.45 -29.45
C SER A 1023 -52.50 6.98 -30.19
N ASN A 1024 -52.86 8.25 -30.02
CA ASN A 1024 -53.96 8.87 -30.76
C ASN A 1024 -53.62 9.02 -32.24
N LEU A 1025 -52.40 9.44 -32.58
CA LEU A 1025 -51.93 9.51 -33.96
C LEU A 1025 -51.84 8.11 -34.60
N GLU A 1026 -51.41 7.10 -33.85
CA GLU A 1026 -51.42 5.70 -34.33
C GLU A 1026 -52.86 5.20 -34.56
N SER A 1027 -53.82 5.59 -33.73
CA SER A 1027 -55.24 5.29 -33.93
C SER A 1027 -55.83 6.02 -35.14
N GLU A 1028 -55.58 7.32 -35.29
CA GLU A 1028 -56.01 8.09 -36.46
C GLU A 1028 -55.37 7.54 -37.75
N ASN A 1029 -54.11 7.15 -37.70
CA ASN A 1029 -53.43 6.57 -38.85
C ASN A 1029 -54.01 5.19 -39.19
N ALA A 1030 -54.41 4.39 -38.19
CA ALA A 1030 -55.11 3.13 -38.40
C ALA A 1030 -56.52 3.32 -38.98
N GLU A 1031 -57.26 4.33 -38.51
CA GLU A 1031 -58.57 4.71 -39.06
C GLU A 1031 -58.44 5.21 -40.50
N LEU A 1032 -57.46 6.07 -40.80
CA LEU A 1032 -57.15 6.52 -42.16
C LEU A 1032 -56.73 5.36 -43.07
N ASP A 1033 -55.98 4.39 -42.57
CA ASP A 1033 -55.63 3.16 -43.31
C ASP A 1033 -56.88 2.30 -43.59
N GLN A 1034 -57.83 2.28 -42.65
CA GLN A 1034 -59.10 1.58 -42.81
C GLN A 1034 -60.01 2.29 -43.81
N GLU A 1035 -60.07 3.62 -43.78
CA GLU A 1035 -60.76 4.44 -44.79
C GLU A 1035 -60.12 4.30 -46.16
N LEU A 1036 -58.78 4.29 -46.27
CA LEU A 1036 -58.06 4.02 -47.52
C LEU A 1036 -58.39 2.63 -48.07
N LYS A 1037 -58.46 1.61 -47.20
CA LYS A 1037 -58.90 0.26 -47.59
C LYS A 1037 -60.36 0.26 -48.05
N GLN A 1038 -61.26 0.93 -47.34
CA GLN A 1038 -62.68 1.03 -47.74
C GLN A 1038 -62.83 1.76 -49.09
N MET A 1039 -62.14 2.87 -49.29
CA MET A 1039 -62.14 3.62 -50.54
C MET A 1039 -61.48 2.84 -51.68
N SER A 1040 -60.43 2.07 -51.41
CA SER A 1040 -59.84 1.14 -52.37
C SER A 1040 -60.80 0.02 -52.75
N THR A 1041 -61.51 -0.57 -51.78
CA THR A 1041 -62.53 -1.58 -52.06
C THR A 1041 -63.72 -1.01 -52.82
N ALA A 1042 -64.21 0.18 -52.47
CA ALA A 1042 -65.29 0.87 -53.18
C ALA A 1042 -64.86 1.26 -54.60
N ARG A 1043 -63.61 1.68 -54.79
CA ARG A 1043 -63.03 1.92 -56.12
C ARG A 1043 -62.94 0.64 -56.94
N ASN A 1044 -62.47 -0.47 -56.36
CA ASN A 1044 -62.42 -1.77 -57.02
C ASN A 1044 -63.82 -2.31 -57.34
N GLU A 1045 -64.82 -2.07 -56.49
CA GLU A 1045 -66.22 -2.40 -56.77
C GLU A 1045 -66.83 -1.52 -57.86
N SER A 1046 -66.50 -0.23 -57.88
CA SER A 1046 -66.89 0.72 -58.92
C SER A 1046 -66.23 0.36 -60.27
N GLU A 1047 -64.95 -0.04 -60.27
CA GLU A 1047 -64.24 -0.54 -61.44
C GLU A 1047 -64.77 -1.90 -61.91
N ARG A 1048 -65.15 -2.80 -60.98
CA ARG A 1048 -65.85 -4.06 -61.32
C ARG A 1048 -67.25 -3.80 -61.89
N LYS A 1049 -68.02 -2.86 -61.33
CA LYS A 1049 -69.31 -2.42 -61.89
C LYS A 1049 -69.08 -1.81 -63.28
N ARG A 1050 -68.14 -0.88 -63.46
CA ARG A 1050 -67.79 -0.33 -64.79
C ARG A 1050 -67.35 -1.39 -65.80
N SER A 1051 -66.66 -2.44 -65.35
CA SER A 1051 -66.27 -3.56 -66.21
C SER A 1051 -67.46 -4.47 -66.56
N SER A 1052 -68.40 -4.66 -65.63
CA SER A 1052 -69.67 -5.38 -65.85
C SER A 1052 -70.63 -4.64 -66.79
N TRP A 1053 -70.58 -3.31 -66.85
CA TRP A 1053 -71.37 -2.49 -67.79
C TRP A 1053 -70.70 -2.32 -69.17
N LYS A 1054 -69.48 -2.83 -69.38
CA LYS A 1054 -68.79 -2.85 -70.69
C LYS A 1054 -68.86 -4.22 -71.40
N LEU A 1055 -69.56 -5.19 -70.81
CA LEU A 1055 -69.75 -6.56 -71.33
C LEU A 1055 -71.24 -6.96 -71.48
N ARG A 1056 -72.12 -5.98 -71.48
CA ARG A 1056 -73.46 -5.98 -72.08
C ARG A 1056 -73.56 -4.75 -72.96
#